data_AF-A0A3N5QCD7-F1
#
_entry.id   AF-A0A3N5QCD7-F1
#
_cell.length_a   1.000
_cell.length_b   1.000
_cell.length_c   1.000
_cell.angle_alpha   90.00
_cell.angle_beta   90.00
_cell.angle_gamma   90.00
#
_symmetry.space_group_name_H-M   'P 1'
#
loop_
_entity.id
_entity.type
_entity.pdbx_description
1 polymer ?
#
loop_
_entity_poly.entity_id
_entity_poly.type
_entity_poly.pdbx_seq_one_letter_code
_entity_poly.pdbx_strand_id
1 'polypeptide(L)'
;MHINFLVLLFFLITLSSPVNSKADSASELNRHFFEGEKCATALRQNPHAMKYRDKWEQCIEKYQGVYRKNPEGAWAPASLYNIGRLYLELFKHSQNPSDREKGMELLSRVQEKFSESKYREHSSEELQKIQTAAHLQEDTAKKEPTELNRFMTEAVLQESTTRTPSASVSPAQEIYFKEAQTCFKKLSITRPTESGRREWMLCIGRFHNAYLEDPEGPLSAQALYLEAVLYIGLHKGLKFSSDQRAARENFERIVEDFPNSPFAKKAEEQLKAMGAVRATPKAAAKRTVPSSGSTELPESKLRKSSPAPGKLRDEGTGLAVVQQLQYWSDPSYTRVVIHADQEVGYNHHLLRKDPELNKPPRLYVDLGNSTIDDGLQTSIPINDDLLSHARAARYTPDSVRVVVDIKSFDSYNVFSLRDPFRIVIDVWGKNGAPHAAEKRAEGSRKGTADKLSGKVPRGALARQLALGVRRIVVDPGHGGKDFGAPGFVPGVHEKDLVLAISKRVAAKIRDDLGLEAILTRTGDRYLTLEERTAFANTRHADLFVSIHTNASRDPRAYGIETYFLNLATDDESIRVAAMENATSTKNISDLHSILNDLLKNAKINESRHLASLVQDSLIANMNQRGYDRIKDKGVKQAPFYVLLGARMPSILVESSFIS
;
A
#
# COMPACT_ATOMS: atom_id res chain seq x y z
N MET A 1 76.20 38.31 -39.09
CA MET A 1 76.33 37.41 -37.92
C MET A 1 75.26 37.82 -36.92
N HIS A 2 74.09 37.18 -36.99
CA HIS A 2 73.65 36.02 -36.18
C HIS A 2 72.77 36.50 -35.01
N ILE A 3 71.45 36.56 -35.19
CA ILE A 3 70.43 35.47 -35.19
C ILE A 3 69.91 35.18 -33.78
N ASN A 4 68.61 35.47 -33.63
CA ASN A 4 67.58 34.87 -32.76
C ASN A 4 67.81 34.76 -31.25
N PHE A 5 67.09 35.59 -30.52
CA PHE A 5 66.66 35.37 -29.14
C PHE A 5 65.61 34.25 -29.13
N LEU A 6 66.01 33.02 -28.80
CA LEU A 6 65.08 31.90 -28.55
C LEU A 6 65.19 31.51 -27.08
N VAL A 7 64.21 31.94 -26.28
CA VAL A 7 64.01 31.43 -24.91
C VAL A 7 63.47 30.00 -25.04
N LEU A 8 64.26 29.02 -24.62
CA LEU A 8 63.83 27.63 -24.47
C LEU A 8 62.78 27.55 -23.35
N LEU A 9 61.51 27.45 -23.73
CA LEU A 9 60.44 27.02 -22.83
C LEU A 9 60.50 25.47 -22.74
N PHE A 10 61.01 24.94 -21.63
CA PHE A 10 60.87 23.52 -21.31
C PHE A 10 59.38 23.22 -21.06
N PHE A 11 58.72 22.60 -22.03
CA PHE A 11 57.40 22.00 -21.83
C PHE A 11 57.57 20.71 -21.02
N LEU A 12 57.52 20.80 -19.69
CA LEU A 12 57.22 19.62 -18.86
C LEU A 12 55.73 19.34 -19.02
N ILE A 13 55.39 18.46 -19.96
CA ILE A 13 54.08 17.81 -19.99
C ILE A 13 54.03 16.92 -18.73
N THR A 14 53.42 17.43 -17.67
CA THR A 14 52.93 16.57 -16.60
C THR A 14 51.70 15.86 -17.15
N LEU A 15 51.90 14.63 -17.61
CA LEU A 15 50.82 13.64 -17.75
C LEU A 15 50.24 13.42 -16.35
N SER A 16 49.25 14.24 -15.96
CA SER A 16 48.33 13.87 -14.91
C SER A 16 47.51 12.70 -15.44
N SER A 17 47.90 11.49 -15.05
CA SER A 17 47.11 10.29 -15.31
C SER A 17 45.71 10.49 -14.72
N PRO A 18 44.64 10.08 -15.43
CA PRO A 18 43.31 10.10 -14.86
C PRO A 18 43.29 9.18 -13.63
N VAL A 19 42.92 9.74 -12.47
CA VAL A 19 42.62 8.97 -11.27
C VAL A 19 41.58 7.91 -11.63
N ASN A 20 41.93 6.66 -11.35
CA ASN A 20 41.23 5.47 -11.78
C ASN A 20 39.92 5.29 -10.96
N SER A 21 38.83 5.94 -11.36
CA SER A 21 37.54 5.97 -10.64
C SER A 21 36.92 4.59 -10.34
N LYS A 22 37.26 3.56 -11.12
CA LYS A 22 36.82 2.18 -10.86
C LYS A 22 37.54 1.56 -9.65
N ALA A 23 38.81 1.89 -9.42
CA ALA A 23 39.58 1.35 -8.29
C ALA A 23 39.09 1.91 -6.95
N ASP A 24 38.72 3.20 -6.92
CA ASP A 24 38.16 3.85 -5.72
C ASP A 24 36.79 3.27 -5.35
N SER A 25 35.92 3.00 -6.33
CA SER A 25 34.60 2.39 -6.08
C SER A 25 34.70 0.95 -5.54
N ALA A 26 35.67 0.16 -6.02
CA ALA A 26 35.92 -1.18 -5.53
C ALA A 26 36.52 -1.16 -4.11
N SER A 27 37.42 -0.22 -3.82
CA SER A 27 37.99 0.02 -2.49
C SER A 27 36.91 0.42 -1.47
N GLU A 28 35.96 1.27 -1.88
CA GLU A 28 34.84 1.70 -1.02
C GLU A 28 33.86 0.56 -0.71
N LEU A 29 33.52 -0.27 -1.70
CA LEU A 29 32.67 -1.45 -1.50
C LEU A 29 33.32 -2.48 -0.58
N ASN A 30 34.63 -2.69 -0.72
CA ASN A 30 35.41 -3.54 0.19
C ASN A 30 35.27 -3.03 1.63
N ARG A 31 35.50 -1.73 1.85
CA ARG A 31 35.42 -1.11 3.18
C ARG A 31 34.04 -1.31 3.81
N HIS A 32 32.96 -1.08 3.06
CA HIS A 32 31.61 -1.24 3.58
C HIS A 32 31.24 -2.69 3.91
N PHE A 33 31.72 -3.66 3.12
CA PHE A 33 31.53 -5.07 3.43
C PHE A 33 32.19 -5.44 4.77
N PHE A 34 33.45 -5.03 4.97
CA PHE A 34 34.18 -5.28 6.21
C PHE A 34 33.62 -4.49 7.41
N GLU A 35 33.01 -3.32 7.20
CA GLU A 35 32.24 -2.63 8.23
C GLU A 35 31.01 -3.43 8.67
N GLY A 36 30.35 -4.12 7.74
CA GLY A 36 29.28 -5.08 8.04
C GLY A 36 29.78 -6.24 8.91
N GLU A 37 30.92 -6.84 8.56
CA GLU A 37 31.54 -7.93 9.33
C GLU A 37 31.94 -7.50 10.74
N LYS A 38 32.56 -6.33 10.87
CA LYS A 38 32.89 -5.75 12.18
C LYS A 38 31.65 -5.51 13.03
N CYS A 39 30.59 -4.97 12.43
CA CYS A 39 29.31 -4.75 13.12
C CYS A 39 28.71 -6.06 13.62
N ALA A 40 28.57 -7.05 12.73
CA ALA A 40 27.99 -8.34 13.07
C ALA A 40 28.80 -9.05 14.17
N THR A 41 30.13 -8.95 14.12
CA THR A 41 31.03 -9.51 15.13
C THR A 41 30.85 -8.82 16.48
N ALA A 42 30.85 -7.48 16.49
CA ALA A 42 30.65 -6.69 17.72
C ALA A 42 29.27 -6.95 18.34
N LEU A 43 28.23 -7.13 17.52
CA LEU A 43 26.89 -7.46 17.99
C LEU A 43 26.86 -8.83 18.68
N ARG A 44 27.45 -9.86 18.07
CA ARG A 44 27.52 -11.21 18.65
C ARG A 44 28.30 -11.27 19.96
N GLN A 45 29.25 -10.36 20.14
CA GLN A 45 30.04 -10.23 21.38
C GLN A 45 29.31 -9.45 22.49
N ASN A 46 28.13 -8.88 22.21
CA ASN A 46 27.37 -8.10 23.17
C ASN A 46 25.97 -8.72 23.41
N PRO A 47 25.82 -9.61 24.41
CA PRO A 47 24.55 -10.26 24.74
C PRO A 47 23.40 -9.31 25.07
N HIS A 48 23.69 -8.10 25.55
CA HIS A 48 22.67 -7.09 25.80
C HIS A 48 22.17 -6.50 24.47
N ALA A 49 23.07 -6.15 23.56
CA ALA A 49 22.72 -5.59 22.25
C ALA A 49 21.93 -6.59 21.38
N MET A 50 22.23 -7.89 21.47
CA MET A 50 21.50 -8.95 20.74
C MET A 50 19.99 -9.01 21.03
N LYS A 51 19.52 -8.43 22.15
CA LYS A 51 18.09 -8.40 22.48
C LYS A 51 17.31 -7.37 21.68
N TYR A 52 17.98 -6.42 21.05
CA TYR A 52 17.32 -5.28 20.41
C TYR A 52 17.43 -5.37 18.88
N ARG A 53 16.28 -5.39 18.22
CA ARG A 53 16.15 -5.56 16.77
C ARG A 53 16.93 -4.52 15.97
N ASP A 54 16.90 -3.27 16.42
CA ASP A 54 17.58 -2.14 15.77
C ASP A 54 19.09 -2.38 15.61
N LYS A 55 19.71 -3.13 16.53
CA LYS A 55 21.14 -3.46 16.46
C LYS A 55 21.44 -4.47 15.35
N TRP A 56 20.56 -5.44 15.14
CA TRP A 56 20.66 -6.38 14.02
C TRP A 56 20.45 -5.68 12.69
N GLU A 57 19.43 -4.83 12.59
CA GLU A 57 19.11 -4.05 11.39
C GLU A 57 20.25 -3.12 10.98
N GLN A 58 20.93 -2.49 11.95
CA GLN A 58 22.12 -1.67 11.68
C GLN A 58 23.26 -2.44 11.02
N CYS A 59 23.49 -3.71 11.39
CA CYS A 59 24.51 -4.54 10.75
C CYS A 59 24.04 -5.07 9.40
N ILE A 60 22.76 -5.42 9.27
CA ILE A 60 22.15 -5.85 8.00
C ILE A 60 22.25 -4.74 6.94
N GLU A 61 21.97 -3.49 7.31
CA GLU A 61 21.99 -2.33 6.41
C GLU A 61 23.37 -2.14 5.75
N LYS A 62 24.45 -2.45 6.46
CA LYS A 62 25.82 -2.34 5.91
C LYS A 62 26.05 -3.30 4.74
N TYR A 63 25.60 -4.55 4.86
CA TYR A 63 25.65 -5.50 3.76
C TYR A 63 24.66 -5.17 2.65
N GLN A 64 23.47 -4.66 3.00
CA GLN A 64 22.49 -4.21 2.00
C GLN A 64 23.05 -3.05 1.16
N GLY A 65 23.80 -2.12 1.77
CA GLY A 65 24.49 -1.06 1.06
C GLY A 65 25.48 -1.58 0.02
N VAL A 66 26.25 -2.62 0.35
CA VAL A 66 27.19 -3.27 -0.58
C VAL A 66 26.44 -3.93 -1.74
N TYR A 67 25.38 -4.69 -1.44
CA TYR A 67 24.58 -5.36 -2.47
C TYR A 67 23.86 -4.36 -3.38
N ARG A 68 23.26 -3.29 -2.83
CA ARG A 68 22.55 -2.26 -3.60
C ARG A 68 23.47 -1.51 -4.56
N LYS A 69 24.69 -1.18 -4.12
CA LYS A 69 25.67 -0.46 -4.93
C LYS A 69 26.25 -1.31 -6.07
N ASN A 70 26.40 -2.63 -5.86
CA ASN A 70 26.89 -3.53 -6.91
C ASN A 70 26.24 -4.94 -6.84
N PRO A 71 25.00 -5.09 -7.35
CA PRO A 71 24.21 -6.33 -7.21
C PRO A 71 24.75 -7.54 -7.97
N GLU A 72 25.63 -7.34 -8.95
CA GLU A 72 26.31 -8.39 -9.73
C GLU A 72 27.82 -8.47 -9.38
N GLY A 73 28.26 -7.69 -8.39
CA GLY A 73 29.66 -7.58 -8.02
C GLY A 73 30.19 -8.78 -7.24
N ALA A 74 31.52 -8.87 -7.11
CA ALA A 74 32.19 -9.97 -6.39
C ALA A 74 31.72 -10.13 -4.93
N TRP A 75 31.25 -9.05 -4.29
CA TRP A 75 30.74 -9.05 -2.91
C TRP A 75 29.22 -9.24 -2.81
N ALA A 76 28.50 -9.24 -3.92
CA ALA A 76 27.05 -9.41 -3.94
C ALA A 76 26.58 -10.73 -3.31
N PRO A 77 27.13 -11.91 -3.69
CA PRO A 77 26.73 -13.18 -3.07
C PRO A 77 27.10 -13.23 -1.58
N ALA A 78 28.27 -12.70 -1.21
CA ALA A 78 28.73 -12.64 0.17
C ALA A 78 27.80 -11.77 1.03
N SER A 79 27.35 -10.63 0.49
CA SER A 79 26.49 -9.68 1.20
C SER A 79 25.11 -10.27 1.42
N LEU A 80 24.47 -10.84 0.39
CA LEU A 80 23.17 -11.50 0.53
C LEU A 80 23.20 -12.67 1.52
N TYR A 81 24.25 -13.49 1.47
CA TYR A 81 24.43 -14.60 2.42
C TYR A 81 24.49 -14.10 3.86
N ASN A 82 25.30 -13.05 4.12
CA ASN A 82 25.44 -12.49 5.47
C ASN A 82 24.16 -11.79 5.96
N ILE A 83 23.39 -11.14 5.07
CA ILE A 83 22.08 -10.59 5.40
C ILE A 83 21.13 -11.73 5.82
N GLY A 84 21.03 -12.78 5.00
CA GLY A 84 20.17 -13.93 5.28
C GLY A 84 20.49 -14.57 6.63
N ARG A 85 21.78 -14.75 6.92
CA ARG A 85 22.25 -15.25 8.21
C ARG A 85 21.91 -14.34 9.40
N LEU A 86 22.07 -13.03 9.27
CA LEU A 86 21.73 -12.11 10.36
C LEU A 86 20.24 -12.13 10.68
N TYR A 87 19.37 -12.30 9.69
CA TYR A 87 17.94 -12.52 9.91
C TYR A 87 17.65 -13.85 10.63
N LEU A 88 18.33 -14.93 10.27
CA LEU A 88 18.20 -16.22 10.97
C LEU A 88 18.73 -16.18 12.40
N GLU A 89 19.80 -15.42 12.66
CA GLU A 89 20.31 -15.18 14.01
C GLU A 89 19.34 -14.31 14.82
N LEU A 90 18.80 -13.25 14.22
CA LEU A 90 17.76 -12.41 14.82
C LEU A 90 16.52 -13.25 15.18
N PHE A 91 16.08 -14.16 14.31
CA PHE A 91 14.97 -15.08 14.58
C PHE A 91 15.19 -15.89 15.87
N LYS A 92 16.41 -16.34 16.17
CA LYS A 92 16.69 -17.07 17.42
C LYS A 92 16.38 -16.23 18.66
N HIS A 93 16.45 -14.91 18.56
CA HIS A 93 16.16 -13.98 19.65
C HIS A 93 14.74 -13.43 19.61
N SER A 94 14.23 -13.08 18.42
CA SER A 94 12.90 -12.49 18.25
C SER A 94 11.79 -13.53 18.31
N GLN A 95 12.09 -14.79 17.96
CA GLN A 95 11.11 -15.86 17.71
C GLN A 95 10.03 -15.46 16.69
N ASN A 96 10.28 -14.41 15.87
CA ASN A 96 9.35 -13.92 14.87
C ASN A 96 9.52 -14.71 13.55
N PRO A 97 8.51 -15.48 13.10
CA PRO A 97 8.62 -16.30 11.90
C PRO A 97 8.99 -15.52 10.63
N SER A 98 8.62 -14.23 10.53
CA SER A 98 8.97 -13.38 9.39
C SER A 98 10.48 -13.17 9.26
N ASP A 99 11.24 -13.18 10.37
CA ASP A 99 12.71 -13.10 10.33
C ASP A 99 13.32 -14.39 9.76
N ARG A 100 12.75 -15.54 10.12
CA ARG A 100 13.16 -16.84 9.57
C ARG A 100 12.88 -16.93 8.09
N GLU A 101 11.68 -16.54 7.67
CA GLU A 101 11.27 -16.55 6.26
C GLU A 101 12.14 -15.62 5.42
N LYS A 102 12.40 -14.39 5.90
CA LYS A 102 13.28 -13.45 5.22
C LYS A 102 14.71 -13.98 5.10
N GLY A 103 15.23 -14.60 6.15
CA GLY A 103 16.53 -15.25 6.14
C GLY A 103 16.62 -16.36 5.09
N MET A 104 15.62 -17.24 5.03
CA MET A 104 15.56 -18.32 4.05
C MET A 104 15.41 -17.81 2.61
N GLU A 105 14.53 -16.84 2.35
CA GLU A 105 14.34 -16.20 1.04
C GLU A 105 15.66 -15.67 0.48
N LEU A 106 16.45 -14.99 1.31
CA LEU A 106 17.73 -14.41 0.92
C LEU A 106 18.79 -15.48 0.62
N LEU A 107 18.85 -16.55 1.41
CA LEU A 107 19.74 -17.68 1.15
C LEU A 107 19.35 -18.43 -0.14
N SER A 108 18.06 -18.63 -0.40
CA SER A 108 17.58 -19.21 -1.66
C SER A 108 17.94 -18.33 -2.85
N ARG A 109 17.82 -17.00 -2.72
CA ARG A 109 18.24 -16.05 -3.76
C ARG A 109 19.74 -16.11 -4.05
N VAL A 110 20.59 -16.43 -3.07
CA VAL A 110 22.02 -16.67 -3.31
C VAL A 110 22.21 -17.91 -4.20
N GLN A 111 21.46 -18.99 -3.95
CA GLN A 111 21.54 -20.22 -4.74
C GLN A 111 21.05 -20.03 -6.18
N GLU A 112 19.97 -19.28 -6.36
CA GLU A 112 19.36 -19.03 -7.68
C GLU A 112 20.21 -18.10 -8.54
N LYS A 113 20.74 -17.02 -7.95
CA LYS A 113 21.36 -15.93 -8.71
C LYS A 113 22.87 -16.06 -8.86
N PHE A 114 23.55 -16.74 -7.93
CA PHE A 114 25.01 -16.81 -7.90
C PHE A 114 25.50 -18.25 -7.96
N SER A 115 25.19 -18.93 -9.07
CA SER A 115 25.46 -20.36 -9.29
C SER A 115 26.94 -20.74 -9.11
N GLU A 116 27.85 -19.83 -9.48
CA GLU A 116 29.31 -19.99 -9.47
C GLU A 116 29.98 -19.49 -8.18
N SER A 117 29.21 -18.98 -7.21
CA SER A 117 29.77 -18.45 -5.97
C SER A 117 29.92 -19.52 -4.90
N LYS A 118 31.03 -19.49 -4.14
CA LYS A 118 31.19 -20.33 -2.93
C LYS A 118 30.03 -20.18 -1.93
N TYR A 119 29.37 -19.02 -1.90
CA TYR A 119 28.24 -18.77 -1.00
C TYR A 119 26.97 -19.54 -1.38
N ARG A 120 26.89 -20.12 -2.58
CA ARG A 120 25.82 -21.05 -2.95
C ARG A 120 25.82 -22.29 -2.06
N GLU A 121 26.99 -22.91 -1.90
CA GLU A 121 27.15 -24.10 -1.07
C GLU A 121 26.88 -23.79 0.40
N HIS A 122 27.46 -22.70 0.92
CA HIS A 122 27.19 -22.22 2.28
C HIS A 122 25.69 -21.92 2.52
N SER A 123 24.98 -21.38 1.53
CA SER A 123 23.54 -21.14 1.63
C SER A 123 22.75 -22.44 1.63
N SER A 124 23.19 -23.42 0.83
CA SER A 124 22.60 -24.77 0.80
C SER A 124 22.71 -25.47 2.13
N GLU A 125 23.89 -25.44 2.74
CA GLU A 125 24.14 -26.04 4.05
C GLU A 125 23.24 -25.41 5.14
N GLU A 126 23.12 -24.07 5.17
CA GLU A 126 22.28 -23.39 6.15
C GLU A 126 20.80 -23.70 5.96
N LEU A 127 20.30 -23.74 4.71
CA LEU A 127 18.92 -24.12 4.43
C LEU A 127 18.64 -25.59 4.80
N GLN A 128 19.58 -26.49 4.54
CA GLN A 128 19.47 -27.89 4.91
C GLN A 128 19.42 -28.07 6.43
N LYS A 129 20.27 -27.38 7.19
CA LYS A 129 20.22 -27.39 8.67
C LYS A 129 18.85 -26.98 9.20
N ILE A 130 18.24 -25.95 8.60
CA ILE A 130 16.92 -25.46 9.00
C ILE A 130 15.81 -26.48 8.67
N GLN A 131 15.90 -27.15 7.53
CA GLN A 131 14.94 -28.19 7.13
C GLN A 131 15.07 -29.45 8.00
N THR A 132 16.29 -29.90 8.31
CA THR A 132 16.53 -31.05 9.19
C THR A 132 16.06 -30.78 10.62
N ALA A 133 16.28 -29.57 11.15
CA ALA A 133 15.78 -29.18 12.47
C ALA A 133 14.24 -29.17 12.53
N ALA A 134 13.56 -28.75 11.46
CA ALA A 134 12.10 -28.81 11.36
C ALA A 134 11.60 -30.27 11.33
N HIS A 135 12.30 -31.16 10.63
CA HIS A 135 11.91 -32.56 10.52
C HIS A 135 12.08 -33.33 11.85
N LEU A 136 13.12 -33.02 12.63
CA LEU A 136 13.32 -33.59 13.98
C LEU A 136 12.24 -33.14 14.99
N GLN A 137 11.69 -31.93 14.84
CA GLN A 137 10.54 -31.46 15.61
C GLN A 137 9.22 -32.12 15.18
N GLU A 138 9.10 -32.55 13.92
CA GLU A 138 7.93 -33.27 13.42
C GLU A 138 7.90 -34.74 13.86
N ASP A 139 9.05 -35.43 13.92
CA ASP A 139 9.12 -36.84 14.30
C ASP A 139 8.93 -37.09 15.80
N THR A 140 9.25 -36.10 16.65
CA THR A 140 8.92 -36.12 18.08
C THR A 140 7.44 -35.88 18.38
N ALA A 141 6.68 -35.33 17.43
CA ALA A 141 5.26 -35.00 17.58
C ALA A 141 4.29 -36.12 17.13
N LYS A 142 4.80 -37.23 16.57
CA LYS A 142 3.98 -38.33 15.99
C LYS A 142 3.66 -39.49 16.93
N LYS A 143 4.05 -39.46 18.21
CA LYS A 143 3.74 -40.54 19.17
C LYS A 143 2.82 -40.02 20.29
N GLU A 144 1.60 -40.58 20.31
CA GLU A 144 0.43 -40.35 21.18
C GLU A 144 -0.56 -39.22 20.81
N PRO A 145 -1.90 -39.48 20.88
CA PRO A 145 -2.92 -38.45 20.72
C PRO A 145 -2.81 -37.41 21.83
N THR A 146 -2.63 -36.14 21.44
CA THR A 146 -2.56 -35.05 22.41
C THR A 146 -3.91 -34.84 23.14
N GLU A 147 -3.88 -34.29 24.35
CA GLU A 147 -5.08 -33.91 25.13
C GLU A 147 -6.06 -33.03 24.33
N LEU A 148 -5.51 -32.26 23.38
CA LEU A 148 -6.26 -31.46 22.42
C LEU A 148 -7.10 -32.32 21.45
N ASN A 149 -6.53 -33.39 20.90
CA ASN A 149 -7.24 -34.30 19.99
C ASN A 149 -8.39 -35.00 20.71
N ARG A 150 -8.23 -35.33 22.00
CA ARG A 150 -9.30 -35.92 22.82
C ARG A 150 -10.47 -34.95 23.01
N PHE A 151 -10.18 -33.70 23.40
CA PHE A 151 -11.20 -32.66 23.57
C PHE A 151 -12.01 -32.40 22.30
N MET A 152 -11.34 -32.30 21.15
CA MET A 152 -11.99 -32.08 19.86
C MET A 152 -12.81 -33.31 19.42
N THR A 153 -12.34 -34.52 19.70
CA THR A 153 -13.04 -35.77 19.32
C THR A 153 -14.26 -36.05 20.21
N GLU A 154 -14.21 -35.70 21.50
CA GLU A 154 -15.36 -35.76 22.40
C GLU A 154 -16.49 -34.82 21.96
N ALA A 155 -16.16 -33.63 21.42
CA ALA A 155 -17.13 -32.73 20.82
C ALA A 155 -17.86 -33.37 19.62
N VAL A 156 -17.13 -34.08 18.74
CA VAL A 156 -17.70 -34.79 17.56
C VAL A 156 -18.65 -35.92 17.98
N LEU A 157 -18.29 -36.72 18.99
CA LEU A 157 -19.05 -37.93 19.36
C LEU A 157 -20.36 -37.62 20.10
N GLN A 158 -20.44 -36.48 20.78
CA GLN A 158 -21.63 -36.06 21.53
C GLN A 158 -22.69 -35.33 20.67
N GLU A 159 -22.42 -35.08 19.39
CA GLU A 159 -23.35 -34.45 18.44
C GLU A 159 -24.35 -35.45 17.82
N SER A 160 -24.04 -36.75 17.80
CA SER A 160 -24.88 -37.76 17.13
C SER A 160 -26.15 -38.14 17.90
N THR A 161 -26.32 -37.65 19.14
CA THR A 161 -27.36 -38.10 20.08
C THR A 161 -28.46 -37.08 20.37
N THR A 162 -28.34 -35.83 19.92
CA THR A 162 -29.36 -34.80 20.14
C THR A 162 -30.35 -34.73 18.98
N ARG A 163 -31.58 -35.26 19.19
CA ARG A 163 -32.71 -35.10 18.26
C ARG A 163 -33.04 -33.61 18.08
N THR A 164 -33.05 -33.17 16.82
CA THR A 164 -33.44 -31.82 16.39
C THR A 164 -34.91 -31.53 16.76
N PRO A 165 -35.22 -30.39 17.42
CA PRO A 165 -36.60 -29.95 17.63
C PRO A 165 -37.26 -29.45 16.32
N SER A 166 -38.59 -29.38 16.37
CA SER A 166 -39.61 -29.17 15.33
C SER A 166 -39.52 -27.93 14.40
N ALA A 167 -38.38 -27.23 14.29
CA ALA A 167 -38.23 -26.08 13.38
C ALA A 167 -37.52 -26.50 12.08
N SER A 168 -38.06 -26.11 10.92
CA SER A 168 -37.44 -26.40 9.62
C SER A 168 -36.16 -25.59 9.46
N VAL A 169 -35.01 -26.27 9.47
CA VAL A 169 -33.70 -25.69 9.15
C VAL A 169 -33.75 -25.09 7.75
N SER A 170 -33.18 -23.89 7.56
CA SER A 170 -33.08 -23.33 6.22
C SER A 170 -32.12 -24.20 5.36
N PRO A 171 -32.44 -24.47 4.07
CA PRO A 171 -31.56 -25.26 3.21
C PRO A 171 -30.14 -24.69 3.09
N ALA A 172 -29.99 -23.37 3.15
CA ALA A 172 -28.69 -22.68 3.13
C ALA A 172 -27.89 -22.92 4.41
N GLN A 173 -28.51 -22.79 5.59
CA GLN A 173 -27.87 -23.07 6.87
C GLN A 173 -27.44 -24.55 6.96
N GLU A 174 -28.26 -25.47 6.46
CA GLU A 174 -27.95 -26.90 6.46
C GLU A 174 -26.73 -27.24 5.57
N ILE A 175 -26.58 -26.60 4.41
CA ILE A 175 -25.44 -26.79 3.51
C ILE A 175 -24.14 -26.34 4.18
N TYR A 176 -24.08 -25.09 4.67
CA TYR A 176 -22.88 -24.57 5.31
C TYR A 176 -22.50 -25.39 6.55
N PHE A 177 -23.49 -25.82 7.32
CA PHE A 177 -23.26 -26.62 8.51
C PHE A 177 -22.67 -28.00 8.18
N LYS A 178 -23.18 -28.70 7.14
CA LYS A 178 -22.63 -29.99 6.67
C LYS A 178 -21.19 -29.88 6.16
N GLU A 179 -20.87 -28.80 5.43
CA GLU A 179 -19.51 -28.52 4.99
C GLU A 179 -18.57 -28.26 6.17
N ALA A 180 -19.04 -27.51 7.17
CA ALA A 180 -18.29 -27.21 8.39
C ALA A 180 -18.00 -28.50 9.21
N GLN A 181 -18.99 -29.39 9.36
CA GLN A 181 -18.80 -30.67 10.04
C GLN A 181 -17.76 -31.56 9.34
N THR A 182 -17.69 -31.52 8.02
CA THR A 182 -16.72 -32.31 7.25
C THR A 182 -15.29 -31.87 7.54
N CYS A 183 -15.01 -30.57 7.57
CA CYS A 183 -13.69 -30.08 7.93
C CYS A 183 -13.39 -30.26 9.42
N PHE A 184 -14.39 -30.12 10.30
CA PHE A 184 -14.21 -30.29 11.74
C PHE A 184 -13.73 -31.71 12.08
N LYS A 185 -14.35 -32.74 11.48
CA LYS A 185 -13.91 -34.15 11.61
C LYS A 185 -12.48 -34.38 11.12
N LYS A 186 -12.07 -33.71 10.04
CA LYS A 186 -10.69 -33.79 9.55
C LYS A 186 -9.72 -33.16 10.56
N LEU A 187 -10.08 -31.99 11.10
CA LEU A 187 -9.19 -31.22 11.96
C LEU A 187 -9.12 -31.72 13.41
N SER A 188 -10.18 -32.38 13.91
CA SER A 188 -10.26 -32.87 15.30
C SER A 188 -9.19 -33.89 15.67
N ILE A 189 -8.58 -34.54 14.67
CA ILE A 189 -7.49 -35.51 14.83
C ILE A 189 -6.13 -34.95 14.41
N THR A 190 -6.06 -33.70 13.97
CA THR A 190 -4.82 -33.04 13.55
C THR A 190 -4.33 -32.08 14.62
N ARG A 191 -3.02 -31.98 14.81
CA ARG A 191 -2.44 -30.94 15.66
C ARG A 191 -2.35 -29.62 14.88
N PRO A 192 -2.78 -28.47 15.42
CA PRO A 192 -2.61 -27.20 14.74
C PRO A 192 -1.13 -26.83 14.63
N THR A 193 -0.72 -26.45 13.43
CA THR A 193 0.60 -25.87 13.10
C THR A 193 0.40 -24.47 12.52
N GLU A 194 1.41 -23.61 12.53
CA GLU A 194 1.29 -22.28 11.93
C GLU A 194 1.01 -22.35 10.42
N SER A 195 1.66 -23.27 9.70
CA SER A 195 1.40 -23.53 8.28
C SER A 195 0.00 -24.09 8.01
N GLY A 196 -0.55 -24.87 8.95
CA GLY A 196 -1.90 -25.43 8.90
C GLY A 196 -3.00 -24.52 9.45
N ARG A 197 -2.65 -23.39 10.11
CA ARG A 197 -3.61 -22.46 10.73
C ARG A 197 -4.67 -21.96 9.75
N ARG A 198 -4.30 -21.78 8.48
CA ARG A 198 -5.24 -21.42 7.41
C ARG A 198 -6.38 -22.43 7.27
N GLU A 199 -6.11 -23.73 7.36
CA GLU A 199 -7.16 -24.77 7.26
C GLU A 199 -8.14 -24.70 8.44
N TRP A 200 -7.63 -24.41 9.64
CA TRP A 200 -8.45 -24.20 10.84
C TRP A 200 -9.32 -22.96 10.72
N MET A 201 -8.76 -21.82 10.29
CA MET A 201 -9.52 -20.58 10.09
C MET A 201 -10.59 -20.72 8.99
N LEU A 202 -10.31 -21.46 7.92
CA LEU A 202 -11.31 -21.79 6.89
C LEU A 202 -12.45 -22.64 7.45
N CYS A 203 -12.14 -23.59 8.35
CA CYS A 203 -13.17 -24.42 8.98
C CYS A 203 -14.04 -23.62 9.97
N ILE A 204 -13.40 -22.76 10.78
CA ILE A 204 -14.08 -21.78 11.66
C ILE A 204 -15.04 -20.92 10.85
N GLY A 205 -14.57 -20.35 9.72
CA GLY A 205 -15.40 -19.51 8.86
C GLY A 205 -16.64 -20.22 8.28
N ARG A 206 -16.61 -21.54 8.10
CA ARG A 206 -17.78 -22.30 7.64
C ARG A 206 -18.86 -22.42 8.71
N PHE A 207 -18.49 -22.66 9.97
CA PHE A 207 -19.44 -22.61 11.09
C PHE A 207 -20.00 -21.19 11.26
N HIS A 208 -19.15 -20.18 11.14
CA HIS A 208 -19.59 -18.79 11.21
C HIS A 208 -20.62 -18.44 10.14
N ASN A 209 -20.42 -18.90 8.89
CA ASN A 209 -21.40 -18.71 7.82
C ASN A 209 -22.72 -19.44 8.11
N ALA A 210 -22.68 -20.66 8.66
CA ALA A 210 -23.89 -21.37 9.06
C ALA A 210 -24.71 -20.60 10.12
N TYR A 211 -24.04 -19.92 11.04
CA TYR A 211 -24.68 -19.00 11.98
C TYR A 211 -25.26 -17.76 11.27
N LEU A 212 -24.50 -17.11 10.38
CA LEU A 212 -24.95 -15.88 9.71
C LEU A 212 -26.12 -16.06 8.75
N GLU A 213 -26.26 -17.24 8.12
CA GLU A 213 -27.37 -17.51 7.20
C GLU A 213 -28.73 -17.52 7.89
N ASP A 214 -28.79 -18.03 9.12
CA ASP A 214 -30.02 -18.03 9.91
C ASP A 214 -29.68 -17.93 11.40
N PRO A 215 -29.38 -16.72 11.92
CA PRO A 215 -28.88 -16.52 13.28
C PRO A 215 -29.84 -17.03 14.37
N GLU A 216 -31.14 -17.00 14.13
CA GLU A 216 -32.16 -17.55 15.06
C GLU A 216 -32.47 -19.04 14.78
N GLY A 217 -31.84 -19.60 13.74
CA GLY A 217 -32.06 -20.94 13.26
C GLY A 217 -31.63 -22.06 14.22
N PRO A 218 -32.19 -23.26 14.05
CA PRO A 218 -31.99 -24.38 14.98
C PRO A 218 -30.53 -24.90 15.04
N LEU A 219 -29.67 -24.57 14.06
CA LEU A 219 -28.25 -24.95 14.05
C LEU A 219 -27.31 -23.87 14.57
N SER A 220 -27.79 -22.66 14.85
CA SER A 220 -26.95 -21.50 15.19
C SER A 220 -26.17 -21.67 16.49
N ALA A 221 -26.83 -22.13 17.55
CA ALA A 221 -26.17 -22.41 18.81
C ALA A 221 -25.11 -23.52 18.68
N GLN A 222 -25.36 -24.52 17.82
CA GLN A 222 -24.41 -25.60 17.56
C GLN A 222 -23.21 -25.10 16.76
N ALA A 223 -23.45 -24.29 15.72
CA ALA A 223 -22.41 -23.70 14.89
C ALA A 223 -21.44 -22.85 15.71
N LEU A 224 -21.97 -21.94 16.53
CA LEU A 224 -21.15 -21.11 17.43
C LEU A 224 -20.36 -21.96 18.43
N TYR A 225 -20.95 -23.05 18.94
CA TYR A 225 -20.26 -23.93 19.89
C TYR A 225 -19.05 -24.62 19.25
N LEU A 226 -19.20 -25.16 18.04
CA LEU A 226 -18.13 -25.83 17.32
C LEU A 226 -17.06 -24.86 16.81
N GLU A 227 -17.47 -23.65 16.43
CA GLU A 227 -16.57 -22.53 16.14
C GLU A 227 -15.68 -22.22 17.36
N ALA A 228 -16.28 -22.07 18.55
CA ALA A 228 -15.54 -21.81 19.79
C ALA A 228 -14.57 -22.94 20.16
N VAL A 229 -14.97 -24.20 19.91
CA VAL A 229 -14.13 -25.38 20.12
C VAL A 229 -12.90 -25.39 19.20
N LEU A 230 -13.06 -25.01 17.92
CA LEU A 230 -11.93 -24.84 16.99
C LEU A 230 -10.96 -23.74 17.43
N TYR A 231 -11.47 -22.61 17.93
CA TYR A 231 -10.65 -21.55 18.49
C TYR A 231 -9.88 -21.98 19.74
N ILE A 232 -10.50 -22.75 20.65
CA ILE A 232 -9.78 -23.39 21.76
C ILE A 232 -8.65 -24.27 21.21
N GLY A 233 -8.92 -25.03 20.15
CA GLY A 233 -7.92 -25.92 19.59
C GLY A 233 -6.70 -25.19 19.02
N LEU A 234 -6.95 -24.10 18.28
CA LEU A 234 -5.91 -23.19 17.82
C LEU A 234 -5.13 -22.58 18.98
N HIS A 235 -5.81 -22.08 20.01
CA HIS A 235 -5.15 -21.51 21.19
C HIS A 235 -4.29 -22.55 21.91
N LYS A 236 -4.79 -23.77 22.12
CA LYS A 236 -4.04 -24.83 22.81
C LYS A 236 -2.77 -25.21 22.04
N GLY A 237 -2.83 -25.24 20.71
CA GLY A 237 -1.69 -25.59 19.84
C GLY A 237 -0.69 -24.47 19.60
N LEU A 238 -1.16 -23.24 19.36
CA LEU A 238 -0.34 -22.10 18.91
C LEU A 238 -0.19 -20.97 19.93
N LYS A 239 -0.92 -21.05 21.06
CA LYS A 239 -0.85 -20.11 22.20
C LYS A 239 -1.22 -18.65 21.90
N PHE A 240 -1.88 -18.35 20.78
CA PHE A 240 -2.40 -17.00 20.52
C PHE A 240 -3.55 -16.65 21.45
N SER A 241 -3.45 -15.54 22.19
CA SER A 241 -4.48 -15.10 23.13
C SER A 241 -5.76 -14.59 22.45
N SER A 242 -5.68 -14.16 21.19
CA SER A 242 -6.82 -13.78 20.36
C SER A 242 -7.79 -14.94 20.14
N ASP A 243 -7.27 -16.14 19.88
CA ASP A 243 -8.11 -17.34 19.70
C ASP A 243 -8.85 -17.71 21.00
N GLN A 244 -8.20 -17.52 22.16
CA GLN A 244 -8.85 -17.73 23.46
C GLN A 244 -9.98 -16.74 23.72
N ARG A 245 -9.82 -15.48 23.29
CA ARG A 245 -10.87 -14.44 23.40
C ARG A 245 -12.04 -14.75 22.47
N ALA A 246 -11.77 -15.07 21.20
CA ALA A 246 -12.81 -15.44 20.24
C ALA A 246 -13.64 -16.66 20.71
N ALA A 247 -12.98 -17.68 21.28
CA ALA A 247 -13.69 -18.81 21.88
C ALA A 247 -14.62 -18.38 23.02
N ARG A 248 -14.14 -17.51 23.93
CA ARG A 248 -14.92 -16.99 25.05
C ARG A 248 -16.14 -16.21 24.57
N GLU A 249 -15.96 -15.28 23.63
CA GLU A 249 -17.04 -14.45 23.08
C GLU A 249 -18.14 -15.31 22.46
N ASN A 250 -17.76 -16.37 21.73
CA ASN A 250 -18.73 -17.30 21.17
C ASN A 250 -19.47 -18.09 22.26
N PHE A 251 -18.80 -18.54 23.33
CA PHE A 251 -19.49 -19.18 24.44
C PHE A 251 -20.44 -18.22 25.18
N GLU A 252 -20.01 -16.98 25.44
CA GLU A 252 -20.85 -15.96 26.06
C GLU A 252 -22.09 -15.68 25.21
N ARG A 253 -21.93 -15.57 23.89
CA ARG A 253 -23.03 -15.41 22.95
C ARG A 253 -24.01 -16.59 22.98
N ILE A 254 -23.54 -17.83 23.08
CA ILE A 254 -24.43 -18.99 23.17
C ILE A 254 -25.29 -18.93 24.44
N VAL A 255 -24.70 -18.52 25.56
CA VAL A 255 -25.43 -18.37 26.85
C VAL A 255 -26.44 -17.22 26.79
N GLU A 256 -26.07 -16.10 26.17
CA GLU A 256 -26.92 -14.90 26.06
C GLU A 256 -28.07 -15.07 25.05
N ASP A 257 -27.76 -15.50 23.83
CA ASP A 257 -28.70 -15.50 22.71
C ASP A 257 -29.48 -16.82 22.57
N PHE A 258 -28.95 -17.92 23.11
CA PHE A 258 -29.57 -19.25 23.00
C PHE A 258 -29.73 -19.96 24.36
N PRO A 259 -30.31 -19.32 25.39
CA PRO A 259 -30.35 -19.84 26.76
C PRO A 259 -31.08 -21.19 26.89
N ASN A 260 -32.02 -21.50 25.98
CA ASN A 260 -32.78 -22.76 25.95
C ASN A 260 -32.12 -23.85 25.10
N SER A 261 -30.98 -23.56 24.47
CA SER A 261 -30.25 -24.51 23.64
C SER A 261 -29.50 -25.54 24.50
N PRO A 262 -29.38 -26.81 24.05
CA PRO A 262 -28.50 -27.79 24.71
C PRO A 262 -27.02 -27.36 24.74
N PHE A 263 -26.62 -26.36 23.94
CA PHE A 263 -25.27 -25.81 23.92
C PHE A 263 -25.02 -24.70 24.95
N ALA A 264 -26.05 -24.07 25.52
CA ALA A 264 -25.90 -23.02 26.54
C ALA A 264 -25.22 -23.55 27.80
N LYS A 265 -25.72 -24.67 28.35
CA LYS A 265 -25.10 -25.31 29.53
C LYS A 265 -23.66 -25.74 29.26
N LYS A 266 -23.36 -26.24 28.06
CA LYS A 266 -22.00 -26.62 27.67
C LYS A 266 -21.08 -25.41 27.57
N ALA A 267 -21.56 -24.31 27.00
CA ALA A 267 -20.84 -23.05 26.91
C ALA A 267 -20.52 -22.48 28.31
N GLU A 268 -21.47 -22.53 29.25
CA GLU A 268 -21.21 -22.15 30.65
C GLU A 268 -20.11 -22.97 31.31
N GLU A 269 -20.08 -24.29 31.08
CA GLU A 269 -19.05 -25.18 31.59
C GLU A 269 -17.67 -24.83 31.02
N GLN A 270 -17.60 -24.52 29.72
CA GLN A 270 -16.35 -24.05 29.08
C GLN A 270 -15.90 -22.69 29.64
N LEU A 271 -16.82 -21.74 29.81
CA LEU A 271 -16.50 -20.43 30.40
C LEU A 271 -15.96 -20.54 31.82
N LYS A 272 -16.52 -21.44 32.64
CA LYS A 272 -16.02 -21.75 33.99
C LYS A 272 -14.61 -22.34 33.92
N ALA A 273 -14.38 -23.30 33.01
CA ALA A 273 -13.07 -23.92 32.82
C ALA A 273 -12.00 -22.92 32.30
N MET A 274 -12.41 -21.91 31.54
CA MET A 274 -11.52 -20.86 31.02
C MET A 274 -11.15 -19.79 32.07
N GLY A 275 -11.78 -19.79 33.25
CA GLY A 275 -11.54 -18.81 34.32
C GLY A 275 -12.02 -17.39 33.98
N ALA A 276 -11.93 -16.45 34.92
CA ALA A 276 -12.28 -15.05 34.71
C ALA A 276 -11.12 -14.27 34.06
N VAL A 277 -11.41 -13.51 33.01
CA VAL A 277 -10.51 -12.44 32.52
C VAL A 277 -10.91 -11.14 33.25
N ARG A 278 -9.93 -10.35 33.65
CA ARG A 278 -10.11 -9.08 34.36
C ARG A 278 -10.96 -8.12 33.50
N ALA A 279 -12.19 -7.84 33.93
CA ALA A 279 -13.17 -7.07 33.18
C ALA A 279 -12.99 -5.55 33.32
N THR A 280 -13.36 -4.79 32.28
CA THR A 280 -13.75 -3.38 32.34
C THR A 280 -15.27 -3.26 32.08
N PRO A 281 -15.97 -2.24 32.64
CA PRO A 281 -17.43 -2.29 32.80
C PRO A 281 -18.21 -1.77 31.57
N LYS A 282 -19.27 -2.50 31.18
CA LYS A 282 -20.30 -2.11 30.20
C LYS A 282 -21.26 -1.06 30.79
N ALA A 283 -21.65 -0.05 30.02
CA ALA A 283 -22.81 0.79 30.30
C ALA A 283 -23.84 0.65 29.17
N ALA A 284 -25.08 0.34 29.55
CA ALA A 284 -26.23 0.13 28.65
C ALA A 284 -27.09 1.41 28.56
N ALA A 285 -27.59 1.75 27.37
CA ALA A 285 -28.78 2.62 27.25
C ALA A 285 -29.53 2.45 25.92
N LYS A 286 -30.84 2.27 26.07
CA LYS A 286 -31.96 1.97 25.15
C LYS A 286 -32.14 2.85 23.91
N ARG A 287 -32.65 2.20 22.86
CA ARG A 287 -33.26 2.75 21.62
C ARG A 287 -34.58 3.49 21.88
N THR A 288 -34.78 4.60 21.17
CA THR A 288 -36.11 5.14 20.80
C THR A 288 -36.07 5.67 19.36
N VAL A 289 -37.09 5.31 18.58
CA VAL A 289 -37.31 5.66 17.16
C VAL A 289 -38.50 6.63 17.08
N PRO A 290 -38.49 7.62 16.15
CA PRO A 290 -39.62 7.76 15.19
C PRO A 290 -39.12 8.20 13.79
N SER A 291 -39.45 7.51 12.69
CA SER A 291 -40.70 7.48 11.88
C SER A 291 -40.74 8.47 10.70
N SER A 292 -41.10 7.91 9.56
CA SER A 292 -41.17 8.33 8.14
C SER A 292 -42.04 9.54 7.73
N GLY A 293 -41.70 10.10 6.55
CA GLY A 293 -42.61 10.70 5.54
C GLY A 293 -41.82 11.49 4.47
N SER A 294 -41.47 10.92 3.30
CA SER A 294 -42.15 11.00 1.96
C SER A 294 -42.45 12.45 1.50
N THR A 295 -42.17 12.97 0.30
CA THR A 295 -41.82 12.52 -1.08
C THR A 295 -41.52 13.85 -1.84
N GLU A 296 -40.52 14.02 -2.73
CA GLU A 296 -40.58 13.91 -4.22
C GLU A 296 -39.27 14.46 -4.85
N LEU A 297 -38.88 13.94 -6.02
CA LEU A 297 -37.78 14.34 -6.93
C LEU A 297 -38.40 14.93 -8.23
N PRO A 298 -37.71 15.69 -9.14
CA PRO A 298 -36.27 15.62 -9.45
C PRO A 298 -35.56 16.95 -9.84
N GLU A 299 -34.24 17.03 -9.68
CA GLU A 299 -33.32 17.65 -10.68
C GLU A 299 -31.84 17.34 -10.34
N SER A 300 -31.08 17.00 -11.38
CA SER A 300 -29.72 16.48 -11.33
C SER A 300 -28.71 17.53 -10.84
N LYS A 301 -28.31 17.43 -9.57
CA LYS A 301 -27.13 18.11 -9.01
C LYS A 301 -26.11 17.08 -8.58
N LEU A 302 -24.89 17.22 -9.08
CA LEU A 302 -23.66 16.66 -8.49
C LEU A 302 -23.71 16.90 -6.97
N ARG A 303 -24.01 15.85 -6.20
CA ARG A 303 -24.19 15.95 -4.76
C ARG A 303 -22.83 16.06 -4.07
N LYS A 304 -22.67 17.17 -3.36
CA LYS A 304 -21.71 17.34 -2.26
C LYS A 304 -22.04 16.34 -1.16
N SER A 305 -21.03 15.65 -0.64
CA SER A 305 -21.01 15.14 0.73
C SER A 305 -19.57 15.11 1.24
N SER A 306 -19.09 16.28 1.67
CA SER A 306 -18.04 16.34 2.68
C SER A 306 -18.71 16.60 4.02
N PRO A 307 -18.65 15.68 5.00
CA PRO A 307 -18.82 16.07 6.39
C PRO A 307 -17.56 16.82 6.83
N ALA A 308 -17.75 17.87 7.62
CA ALA A 308 -16.67 18.53 8.35
C ALA A 308 -16.02 17.55 9.35
N PRO A 309 -14.72 17.70 9.67
CA PRO A 309 -14.11 16.91 10.73
C PRO A 309 -14.59 17.42 12.08
N GLY A 310 -15.25 16.57 12.86
CA GLY A 310 -15.48 16.85 14.28
C GLY A 310 -16.74 16.23 14.87
N LYS A 311 -16.62 15.00 15.38
CA LYS A 311 -17.11 14.68 16.73
C LYS A 311 -16.07 13.82 17.45
N LEU A 312 -15.87 14.16 18.71
CA LEU A 312 -14.87 13.59 19.62
C LEU A 312 -15.05 12.09 19.80
N ARG A 313 -13.90 11.42 19.91
CA ARG A 313 -13.66 10.00 20.24
C ARG A 313 -14.73 9.37 21.14
N ASP A 314 -15.15 8.16 20.78
CA ASP A 314 -15.60 7.17 21.76
C ASP A 314 -14.35 6.49 22.33
N GLU A 315 -13.85 7.00 23.46
CA GLU A 315 -12.69 6.41 24.16
C GLU A 315 -13.12 5.10 24.83
N GLY A 316 -13.14 3.99 24.08
CA GLY A 316 -13.57 2.70 24.62
C GLY A 316 -12.90 1.45 24.05
N THR A 317 -12.61 1.38 22.75
CA THR A 317 -12.22 0.10 22.12
C THR A 317 -10.78 0.05 21.59
N GLY A 318 -10.16 1.20 21.32
CA GLY A 318 -8.85 1.25 20.65
C GLY A 318 -8.85 0.74 19.19
N LEU A 319 -10.03 0.40 18.64
CA LEU A 319 -10.21 -0.04 17.26
C LEU A 319 -10.16 1.17 16.32
N ALA A 320 -9.56 1.01 15.13
CA ALA A 320 -9.65 2.00 14.07
C ALA A 320 -11.06 2.05 13.50
N VAL A 321 -11.62 3.23 13.34
CA VAL A 321 -12.96 3.44 12.79
C VAL A 321 -12.86 3.72 11.30
N VAL A 322 -13.46 2.88 10.46
CA VAL A 322 -13.66 3.14 9.03
C VAL A 322 -14.79 4.15 8.87
N GLN A 323 -14.42 5.36 8.45
CA GLN A 323 -15.29 6.54 8.46
C GLN A 323 -16.00 6.77 7.14
N GLN A 324 -15.35 6.44 6.02
CA GLN A 324 -15.91 6.75 4.69
C GLN A 324 -15.36 5.85 3.58
N LEU A 325 -16.22 5.54 2.62
CA LEU A 325 -15.82 5.06 1.29
C LEU A 325 -16.02 6.19 0.26
N GLN A 326 -15.01 6.48 -0.54
CA GLN A 326 -15.07 7.42 -1.65
C GLN A 326 -14.60 6.76 -2.95
N TYR A 327 -15.02 7.28 -4.09
CA TYR A 327 -14.53 6.78 -5.38
C TYR A 327 -14.51 7.85 -6.48
N TRP A 328 -13.65 7.63 -7.46
CA TRP A 328 -13.57 8.37 -8.72
C TRP A 328 -13.51 7.36 -9.85
N SER A 329 -14.27 7.58 -10.92
CA SER A 329 -14.42 6.58 -11.98
C SER A 329 -14.50 7.23 -13.36
N ASP A 330 -13.89 6.55 -14.33
CA ASP A 330 -14.19 6.61 -15.75
C ASP A 330 -14.21 5.17 -16.33
N PRO A 331 -14.69 4.96 -17.57
CA PRO A 331 -14.76 3.62 -18.19
C PRO A 331 -13.47 2.79 -18.19
N SER A 332 -12.31 3.42 -18.03
CA SER A 332 -10.99 2.81 -18.11
C SER A 332 -10.20 2.81 -16.79
N TYR A 333 -10.71 3.49 -15.76
CA TYR A 333 -10.06 3.61 -14.46
C TYR A 333 -11.04 3.92 -13.33
N THR A 334 -10.86 3.24 -12.20
CA THR A 334 -11.61 3.51 -10.98
C THR A 334 -10.68 3.53 -9.78
N ARG A 335 -10.76 4.58 -8.96
CA ARG A 335 -10.14 4.68 -7.64
C ARG A 335 -11.20 4.55 -6.57
N VAL A 336 -10.97 3.70 -5.58
CA VAL A 336 -11.75 3.60 -4.35
C VAL A 336 -10.85 3.95 -3.17
N VAL A 337 -11.30 4.81 -2.26
CA VAL A 337 -10.56 5.23 -1.07
C VAL A 337 -11.35 4.89 0.19
N ILE A 338 -10.68 4.22 1.11
CA ILE A 338 -11.19 3.83 2.43
C ILE A 338 -10.56 4.76 3.46
N HIS A 339 -11.35 5.61 4.08
CA HIS A 339 -10.90 6.50 5.15
C HIS A 339 -11.02 5.80 6.51
N ALA A 340 -9.96 5.86 7.31
CA ALA A 340 -10.03 5.49 8.72
C ALA A 340 -9.44 6.60 9.60
N ASP A 341 -9.87 6.64 10.87
CA ASP A 341 -9.48 7.65 11.83
C ASP A 341 -8.03 7.50 12.34
N GLN A 342 -7.47 6.30 12.25
CA GLN A 342 -6.09 5.98 12.62
C GLN A 342 -5.47 4.93 11.71
N GLU A 343 -4.13 4.84 11.76
CA GLU A 343 -3.39 3.83 11.00
C GLU A 343 -3.75 2.42 11.46
N VAL A 344 -3.96 1.54 10.48
CA VAL A 344 -4.40 0.19 10.72
C VAL A 344 -3.77 -0.79 9.73
N GLY A 345 -3.32 -1.93 10.25
CA GLY A 345 -2.78 -3.01 9.42
C GLY A 345 -3.88 -3.60 8.54
N TYR A 346 -3.57 -3.81 7.26
CA TYR A 346 -4.52 -4.38 6.31
C TYR A 346 -3.89 -5.42 5.40
N ASN A 347 -4.72 -6.34 4.92
CA ASN A 347 -4.37 -7.31 3.88
C ASN A 347 -5.39 -7.21 2.74
N HIS A 348 -4.99 -7.52 1.51
CA HIS A 348 -5.90 -7.51 0.38
C HIS A 348 -5.75 -8.78 -0.46
N HIS A 349 -6.85 -9.25 -1.04
CA HIS A 349 -6.84 -10.43 -1.89
C HIS A 349 -7.83 -10.31 -3.04
N LEU A 350 -7.38 -10.74 -4.22
CA LEU A 350 -8.23 -10.92 -5.38
C LEU A 350 -8.87 -12.32 -5.35
N LEU A 351 -10.18 -12.36 -5.24
CA LEU A 351 -11.00 -13.55 -5.48
C LEU A 351 -11.34 -13.64 -6.96
N ARG A 352 -11.05 -14.80 -7.56
CA ARG A 352 -11.48 -15.09 -8.94
C ARG A 352 -13.00 -15.19 -9.03
N LYS A 353 -13.52 -15.06 -10.26
CA LYS A 353 -14.92 -15.34 -10.55
C LYS A 353 -15.28 -16.72 -10.01
N ASP A 354 -16.43 -16.81 -9.38
CA ASP A 354 -17.02 -18.06 -8.91
C ASP A 354 -18.31 -18.32 -9.70
N PRO A 355 -18.25 -19.16 -10.75
CA PRO A 355 -19.41 -19.44 -11.60
C PRO A 355 -20.52 -20.20 -10.86
N GLU A 356 -20.18 -21.02 -9.87
CA GLU A 356 -21.15 -21.85 -9.13
C GLU A 356 -22.02 -20.98 -8.23
N LEU A 357 -21.42 -19.99 -7.57
CA LEU A 357 -22.15 -19.03 -6.72
C LEU A 357 -22.65 -17.80 -7.48
N ASN A 358 -22.49 -17.75 -8.80
CA ASN A 358 -22.75 -16.58 -9.65
C ASN A 358 -22.11 -15.29 -9.10
N LYS A 359 -20.90 -15.39 -8.51
CA LYS A 359 -20.19 -14.24 -7.93
C LYS A 359 -19.12 -13.72 -8.89
N PRO A 360 -19.08 -12.41 -9.17
CA PRO A 360 -18.04 -11.82 -9.99
C PRO A 360 -16.66 -11.92 -9.30
N PRO A 361 -15.56 -11.69 -10.04
CA PRO A 361 -14.27 -11.40 -9.42
C PRO A 361 -14.42 -10.27 -8.39
N ARG A 362 -13.73 -10.39 -7.27
CA ARG A 362 -13.85 -9.46 -6.15
C ARG A 362 -12.48 -9.18 -5.57
N LEU A 363 -12.16 -7.92 -5.36
CA LEU A 363 -11.00 -7.53 -4.57
C LEU A 363 -11.50 -7.14 -3.19
N TYR A 364 -11.01 -7.78 -2.14
CA TYR A 364 -11.31 -7.34 -0.78
C TYR A 364 -10.07 -6.86 -0.05
N VAL A 365 -10.30 -5.95 0.90
CA VAL A 365 -9.31 -5.40 1.84
C VAL A 365 -9.84 -5.63 3.24
N ASP A 366 -9.06 -6.33 4.07
CA ASP A 366 -9.35 -6.58 5.48
C ASP A 366 -8.50 -5.66 6.34
N LEU A 367 -9.15 -4.81 7.12
CA LEU A 367 -8.53 -3.92 8.09
C LEU A 367 -8.65 -4.60 9.46
N GLY A 368 -7.54 -5.05 10.06
CA GLY A 368 -7.54 -5.68 11.38
C GLY A 368 -7.62 -4.66 12.51
N ASN A 369 -8.03 -5.03 13.72
CA ASN A 369 -8.25 -4.08 14.82
C ASN A 369 -9.10 -2.85 14.41
N SER A 370 -10.19 -3.07 13.68
CA SER A 370 -11.05 -2.01 13.17
C SER A 370 -12.55 -2.27 13.32
N THR A 371 -13.32 -1.18 13.26
CA THR A 371 -14.78 -1.14 13.26
C THR A 371 -15.29 -0.17 12.20
N ILE A 372 -16.58 -0.19 11.92
CA ILE A 372 -17.28 0.76 11.05
C ILE A 372 -17.84 1.90 11.90
N ASP A 373 -17.83 3.12 11.36
CA ASP A 373 -18.58 4.25 11.88
C ASP A 373 -20.09 4.03 11.72
N ASP A 374 -20.89 4.34 12.74
CA ASP A 374 -22.35 4.15 12.70
C ASP A 374 -23.05 4.94 11.58
N GLY A 375 -22.42 6.01 11.08
CA GLY A 375 -22.89 6.81 9.96
C GLY A 375 -22.32 6.41 8.59
N LEU A 376 -21.49 5.36 8.52
CA LEU A 376 -20.86 4.94 7.27
C LEU A 376 -21.91 4.45 6.26
N GLN A 377 -21.86 4.99 5.05
CA GLN A 377 -22.51 4.35 3.91
C GLN A 377 -21.77 3.06 3.55
N THR A 378 -22.26 1.94 4.07
CA THR A 378 -21.64 0.60 3.95
C THR A 378 -21.69 0.01 2.55
N SER A 379 -22.45 0.60 1.62
CA SER A 379 -22.50 0.17 0.23
C SER A 379 -22.62 1.37 -0.69
N ILE A 380 -21.65 1.52 -1.60
CA ILE A 380 -21.64 2.54 -2.64
C ILE A 380 -21.75 1.87 -4.02
N PRO A 381 -22.81 2.15 -4.80
CA PRO A 381 -22.87 1.71 -6.18
C PRO A 381 -21.89 2.54 -7.01
N ILE A 382 -21.02 1.86 -7.75
CA ILE A 382 -20.05 2.50 -8.66
C ILE A 382 -20.59 2.46 -10.08
N ASN A 383 -21.11 1.29 -10.50
CA ASN A 383 -21.79 1.06 -11.77
C ASN A 383 -21.05 1.50 -13.04
N ASP A 384 -19.71 1.43 -13.06
CA ASP A 384 -18.91 1.70 -14.26
C ASP A 384 -18.57 0.39 -15.02
N ASP A 385 -17.67 0.46 -16.00
CA ASP A 385 -17.26 -0.70 -16.82
C ASP A 385 -16.32 -1.68 -16.07
N LEU A 386 -15.70 -1.23 -15.00
CA LEU A 386 -14.72 -1.97 -14.21
C LEU A 386 -15.33 -2.57 -12.95
N LEU A 387 -16.10 -1.78 -12.20
CA LEU A 387 -16.60 -2.05 -10.87
C LEU A 387 -18.12 -1.84 -10.80
N SER A 388 -18.78 -2.71 -10.04
CA SER A 388 -20.21 -2.58 -9.78
C SER A 388 -20.48 -1.87 -8.45
N HIS A 389 -19.83 -2.32 -7.37
CA HIS A 389 -20.04 -1.81 -6.01
C HIS A 389 -18.74 -1.83 -5.21
N ALA A 390 -18.65 -0.93 -4.22
CA ALA A 390 -17.76 -1.10 -3.08
C ALA A 390 -18.58 -1.17 -1.79
N ARG A 391 -18.27 -2.14 -0.93
CA ARG A 391 -19.07 -2.47 0.25
C ARG A 391 -18.17 -2.66 1.46
N ALA A 392 -18.48 -2.03 2.58
CA ALA A 392 -17.80 -2.23 3.85
C ALA A 392 -18.72 -2.98 4.81
N ALA A 393 -18.21 -4.02 5.45
CA ALA A 393 -18.91 -4.73 6.52
C ALA A 393 -17.91 -5.12 7.62
N ARG A 394 -18.40 -5.17 8.86
CA ARG A 394 -17.63 -5.78 9.94
C ARG A 394 -17.51 -7.28 9.64
N TYR A 395 -16.29 -7.76 9.42
CA TYR A 395 -16.01 -9.14 9.05
C TYR A 395 -15.80 -10.04 10.27
N THR A 396 -15.12 -9.50 11.29
CA THR A 396 -15.02 -10.05 12.65
C THR A 396 -15.29 -8.92 13.65
N PRO A 397 -15.53 -9.19 14.95
CA PRO A 397 -15.73 -8.13 15.95
C PRO A 397 -14.65 -7.04 15.95
N ASP A 398 -13.43 -7.40 15.55
CA ASP A 398 -12.24 -6.57 15.46
C ASP A 398 -11.72 -6.36 14.03
N SER A 399 -12.51 -6.61 12.98
CA SER A 399 -12.08 -6.29 11.62
C SER A 399 -13.20 -5.81 10.70
N VAL A 400 -12.83 -4.93 9.79
CA VAL A 400 -13.68 -4.47 8.70
C VAL A 400 -13.15 -5.02 7.39
N ARG A 401 -14.03 -5.65 6.61
CA ARG A 401 -13.76 -6.04 5.23
C ARG A 401 -14.43 -5.06 4.29
N VAL A 402 -13.64 -4.47 3.41
CA VAL A 402 -14.13 -3.71 2.26
C VAL A 402 -14.01 -4.59 1.02
N VAL A 403 -15.11 -4.81 0.30
CA VAL A 403 -15.17 -5.62 -0.91
C VAL A 403 -15.52 -4.73 -2.09
N VAL A 404 -14.71 -4.82 -3.15
CA VAL A 404 -14.93 -4.21 -4.45
C VAL A 404 -15.36 -5.30 -5.43
N ASP A 405 -16.57 -5.19 -5.96
CA ASP A 405 -17.14 -6.15 -6.92
C ASP A 405 -16.75 -5.78 -8.34
N ILE A 406 -15.91 -6.60 -8.97
CA ILE A 406 -15.24 -6.30 -10.25
C ILE A 406 -16.02 -6.93 -11.41
N LYS A 407 -16.44 -6.09 -12.36
CA LYS A 407 -16.94 -6.50 -13.68
C LYS A 407 -15.79 -6.88 -14.61
N SER A 408 -14.78 -6.00 -14.70
CA SER A 408 -13.61 -6.20 -15.55
C SER A 408 -12.40 -5.43 -15.01
N PHE A 409 -11.20 -5.96 -15.23
CA PHE A 409 -9.95 -5.28 -14.93
C PHE A 409 -8.81 -5.90 -15.73
N ASP A 410 -7.70 -5.19 -15.81
CA ASP A 410 -6.41 -5.60 -16.36
C ASP A 410 -5.38 -5.70 -15.23
N SER A 411 -5.27 -4.64 -14.44
CA SER A 411 -4.41 -4.56 -13.26
C SER A 411 -5.11 -3.79 -12.14
N TYR A 412 -4.58 -3.91 -10.93
CA TYR A 412 -5.01 -3.15 -9.76
C TYR A 412 -3.81 -2.89 -8.84
N ASN A 413 -3.89 -1.86 -7.98
CA ASN A 413 -2.94 -1.61 -6.91
C ASN A 413 -3.69 -1.26 -5.62
N VAL A 414 -3.13 -1.68 -4.48
CA VAL A 414 -3.64 -1.33 -3.15
C VAL A 414 -2.50 -0.80 -2.30
N PHE A 415 -2.62 0.44 -1.82
CA PHE A 415 -1.61 1.08 -0.97
C PHE A 415 -2.27 1.95 0.08
N SER A 416 -1.52 2.40 1.07
CA SER A 416 -2.01 3.31 2.10
C SER A 416 -1.24 4.63 2.10
N LEU A 417 -1.91 5.67 2.54
CA LEU A 417 -1.36 7.00 2.73
C LEU A 417 -1.58 7.39 4.19
N ARG A 418 -0.53 7.92 4.82
CA ARG A 418 -0.54 8.33 6.22
C ARG A 418 -0.93 9.81 6.29
N ASP A 419 -1.71 10.14 7.32
CA ASP A 419 -2.15 11.50 7.70
C ASP A 419 -3.02 12.29 6.68
N PRO A 420 -4.36 12.24 6.81
CA PRO A 420 -5.12 11.21 7.52
C PRO A 420 -4.94 9.84 6.88
N PHE A 421 -5.06 8.77 7.68
CA PHE A 421 -4.86 7.41 7.20
C PHE A 421 -5.95 6.98 6.22
N ARG A 422 -5.51 6.52 5.05
CA ARG A 422 -6.39 6.09 3.96
C ARG A 422 -5.80 4.86 3.28
N ILE A 423 -6.66 3.95 2.84
CA ILE A 423 -6.28 2.87 1.92
C ILE A 423 -6.86 3.21 0.55
N VAL A 424 -6.02 3.21 -0.47
CA VAL A 424 -6.34 3.52 -1.86
C VAL A 424 -6.30 2.24 -2.68
N ILE A 425 -7.37 1.98 -3.42
CA ILE A 425 -7.51 0.89 -4.37
C ILE A 425 -7.66 1.51 -5.75
N ASP A 426 -6.68 1.29 -6.62
CA ASP A 426 -6.79 1.64 -8.03
C ASP A 426 -7.08 0.39 -8.86
N VAL A 427 -8.08 0.48 -9.75
CA VAL A 427 -8.47 -0.59 -10.68
C VAL A 427 -8.44 -0.04 -12.10
N TRP A 428 -7.81 -0.77 -13.02
CA TRP A 428 -7.65 -0.36 -14.42
C TRP A 428 -8.27 -1.37 -15.37
N GLY A 429 -8.89 -0.89 -16.45
CA GLY A 429 -9.38 -1.72 -17.55
C GLY A 429 -8.41 -1.86 -18.71
N LYS A 430 -8.63 -2.88 -19.56
CA LYS A 430 -7.81 -3.17 -20.76
C LYS A 430 -7.75 -2.02 -21.78
N ASN A 431 -8.73 -1.12 -21.76
CA ASN A 431 -8.81 0.05 -22.66
C ASN A 431 -8.14 1.31 -22.08
N GLY A 432 -7.47 1.21 -20.92
CA GLY A 432 -6.85 2.35 -20.24
C GLY A 432 -5.45 2.72 -20.69
N ALA A 433 -4.78 1.91 -21.52
CA ALA A 433 -3.65 2.41 -22.28
C ALA A 433 -4.17 3.49 -23.26
N PRO A 434 -3.43 4.59 -23.52
CA PRO A 434 -3.89 5.63 -24.44
C PRO A 434 -3.88 5.12 -25.89
N HIS A 435 -4.83 4.26 -26.26
CA HIS A 435 -5.20 3.96 -27.64
C HIS A 435 -6.19 5.02 -28.11
N ALA A 436 -5.74 6.27 -28.19
CA ALA A 436 -6.40 7.30 -29.01
C ALA A 436 -5.72 7.45 -30.39
N ALA A 437 -4.54 6.85 -30.60
CA ALA A 437 -3.77 7.05 -31.83
C ALA A 437 -3.99 5.98 -32.93
N GLU A 438 -4.36 4.74 -32.59
CA GLU A 438 -4.29 3.65 -33.59
C GLU A 438 -5.62 3.32 -34.30
N LYS A 439 -6.79 3.53 -33.67
CA LYS A 439 -8.08 3.10 -34.25
C LYS A 439 -8.78 4.10 -35.19
N ARG A 440 -8.14 5.19 -35.58
CA ARG A 440 -8.72 6.15 -36.56
C ARG A 440 -7.97 6.26 -37.88
N ALA A 441 -6.90 5.48 -38.08
CA ALA A 441 -6.09 5.53 -39.30
C ALA A 441 -6.46 4.50 -40.38
N GLU A 442 -7.50 3.68 -40.17
CA GLU A 442 -7.85 2.59 -41.10
C GLU A 442 -9.00 2.90 -42.07
N GLY A 443 -9.44 4.16 -42.11
CA GLY A 443 -10.40 4.67 -43.08
C GLY A 443 -9.79 5.78 -43.93
N SER A 444 -9.40 5.45 -45.16
CA SER A 444 -8.95 6.35 -46.23
C SER A 444 -7.44 6.61 -46.31
N ARG A 445 -6.79 5.93 -47.27
CA ARG A 445 -6.03 6.58 -48.37
C ARG A 445 -5.47 5.53 -49.35
N LYS A 446 -6.17 5.35 -50.47
CA LYS A 446 -5.50 5.18 -51.78
C LYS A 446 -5.11 6.58 -52.25
N GLY A 447 -3.83 6.83 -52.51
CA GLY A 447 -3.37 8.11 -53.04
C GLY A 447 -1.86 8.27 -53.02
N THR A 448 -1.23 7.89 -54.14
CA THR A 448 0.05 8.33 -54.73
C THR A 448 1.05 9.10 -53.86
N ALA A 449 2.21 8.49 -53.67
CA ALA A 449 3.44 9.16 -53.26
C ALA A 449 3.98 10.03 -54.40
N ASP A 450 4.14 11.34 -54.17
CA ASP A 450 5.22 12.09 -54.81
C ASP A 450 5.73 13.25 -53.94
N LYS A 451 7.04 13.46 -54.06
CA LYS A 451 7.98 14.47 -53.54
C LYS A 451 7.44 15.62 -52.67
N LEU A 452 8.12 15.85 -51.55
CA LEU A 452 8.63 17.18 -51.17
C LEU A 452 9.77 17.07 -50.13
N SER A 453 10.95 17.46 -50.58
CA SER A 453 12.18 17.68 -49.81
C SER A 453 12.04 18.98 -49.00
N GLY A 454 12.11 18.87 -47.68
CA GLY A 454 12.23 19.98 -46.74
C GLY A 454 12.27 19.45 -45.31
N LYS A 455 13.23 19.88 -44.48
CA LYS A 455 13.32 19.47 -43.06
C LYS A 455 12.09 19.98 -42.30
N VAL A 456 11.05 19.14 -42.23
CA VAL A 456 9.87 19.39 -41.42
C VAL A 456 10.29 19.46 -39.94
N PRO A 457 9.93 20.51 -39.18
CA PRO A 457 10.20 20.58 -37.74
C PRO A 457 9.61 19.33 -37.05
N ARG A 458 10.37 18.67 -36.17
CA ARG A 458 9.95 17.40 -35.53
C ARG A 458 8.54 17.45 -34.88
N GLY A 459 8.08 18.63 -34.45
CA GLY A 459 6.73 18.84 -33.90
C GLY A 459 5.61 19.08 -34.92
N ALA A 460 5.92 19.39 -36.18
CA ALA A 460 4.92 19.58 -37.24
C ALA A 460 4.35 18.24 -37.71
N LEU A 461 5.18 17.19 -37.79
CA LEU A 461 4.74 15.84 -38.11
C LEU A 461 3.86 15.24 -37.01
N ALA A 462 4.21 15.43 -35.73
CA ALA A 462 3.39 14.98 -34.59
C ALA A 462 2.02 15.69 -34.53
N ARG A 463 1.97 17.00 -34.84
CA ARG A 463 0.71 17.76 -34.95
C ARG A 463 -0.13 17.31 -36.15
N GLN A 464 0.50 17.05 -37.30
CA GLN A 464 -0.16 16.60 -38.53
C GLN A 464 -0.70 15.16 -38.42
N LEU A 465 -0.12 14.34 -37.53
CA LEU A 465 -0.59 13.00 -37.17
C LEU A 465 -1.54 12.97 -35.96
N ALA A 466 -1.92 14.13 -35.41
CA ALA A 466 -2.73 14.26 -34.19
C ALA A 466 -2.17 13.51 -32.95
N LEU A 467 -0.85 13.29 -32.90
CA LEU A 467 -0.11 12.66 -31.79
C LEU A 467 0.32 13.67 -30.71
N GLY A 468 -0.29 14.85 -30.68
CA GLY A 468 0.10 15.95 -29.79
C GLY A 468 -0.67 15.96 -28.46
N VAL A 469 -0.08 16.58 -27.43
CA VAL A 469 -0.74 16.97 -26.18
C VAL A 469 -1.95 17.84 -26.52
N ARG A 470 -3.14 17.49 -26.05
CA ARG A 470 -4.40 18.23 -26.23
C ARG A 470 -4.96 18.77 -24.92
N ARG A 471 -4.83 18.00 -23.84
CA ARG A 471 -5.42 18.31 -22.53
C ARG A 471 -4.37 18.29 -21.44
N ILE A 472 -4.24 19.40 -20.73
CA ILE A 472 -3.34 19.55 -19.59
C ILE A 472 -4.17 19.81 -18.34
N VAL A 473 -3.94 19.02 -17.29
CA VAL A 473 -4.46 19.32 -15.97
C VAL A 473 -3.42 20.09 -15.18
N VAL A 474 -3.81 21.27 -14.70
CA VAL A 474 -2.99 22.13 -13.85
C VAL A 474 -3.54 22.03 -12.43
N ASP A 475 -2.70 21.62 -11.49
CA ASP A 475 -3.08 21.42 -10.10
C ASP A 475 -2.50 22.53 -9.23
N PRO A 476 -3.32 23.48 -8.74
CA PRO A 476 -2.86 24.40 -7.70
C PRO A 476 -2.79 23.65 -6.36
N GLY A 477 -1.59 23.53 -5.80
CA GLY A 477 -1.33 22.89 -4.50
C GLY A 477 -2.22 23.43 -3.36
N HIS A 478 -2.44 22.63 -2.32
CA HIS A 478 -3.20 23.00 -1.11
C HIS A 478 -4.64 23.48 -1.38
N GLY A 479 -5.22 24.25 -0.45
CA GLY A 479 -6.52 24.89 -0.56
C GLY A 479 -7.45 24.62 0.63
N GLY A 480 -8.39 25.54 0.87
CA GLY A 480 -9.32 25.50 1.98
C GLY A 480 -8.60 25.51 3.32
N LYS A 481 -8.75 24.40 4.05
CA LYS A 481 -8.14 24.19 5.39
C LYS A 481 -6.64 23.92 5.34
N ASP A 482 -6.11 23.52 4.19
CA ASP A 482 -4.68 23.35 3.98
C ASP A 482 -4.15 24.64 3.35
N PHE A 483 -3.33 25.37 4.11
CA PHE A 483 -2.80 26.67 3.71
C PHE A 483 -1.51 26.54 2.88
N GLY A 484 -0.88 25.36 2.88
CA GLY A 484 0.51 25.20 2.49
C GLY A 484 1.45 26.01 3.37
N ALA A 485 2.64 26.29 2.87
CA ALA A 485 3.62 27.06 3.60
C ALA A 485 3.18 28.52 3.84
N PRO A 486 3.40 29.07 5.06
CA PRO A 486 3.22 30.49 5.30
C PRO A 486 4.33 31.27 4.62
N GLY A 487 3.96 32.40 4.00
CA GLY A 487 4.93 33.27 3.37
C GLY A 487 5.67 34.20 4.34
N PHE A 488 6.81 34.73 3.88
CA PHE A 488 7.59 35.75 4.58
C PHE A 488 6.73 36.97 4.97
N VAL A 489 5.80 37.37 4.09
CA VAL A 489 4.84 38.44 4.35
C VAL A 489 3.66 37.88 5.15
N PRO A 490 3.36 38.42 6.35
CA PRO A 490 2.25 37.93 7.16
C PRO A 490 0.93 37.90 6.41
N GLY A 491 0.21 36.78 6.53
CA GLY A 491 -1.09 36.56 5.89
C GLY A 491 -1.03 36.07 4.44
N VAL A 492 0.17 36.03 3.83
CA VAL A 492 0.36 35.36 2.54
C VAL A 492 0.54 33.87 2.77
N HIS A 493 -0.23 33.06 2.06
CA HIS A 493 -0.16 31.62 2.11
C HIS A 493 0.06 31.05 0.71
N GLU A 494 0.78 29.95 0.64
CA GLU A 494 1.06 29.24 -0.59
C GLU A 494 -0.20 28.95 -1.40
N LYS A 495 -1.28 28.47 -0.74
CA LYS A 495 -2.55 28.13 -1.42
C LYS A 495 -3.11 29.25 -2.30
N ASP A 496 -2.88 30.51 -1.95
CA ASP A 496 -3.40 31.67 -2.65
C ASP A 496 -2.51 32.02 -3.86
N LEU A 497 -1.19 31.97 -3.66
CA LEU A 497 -0.20 32.22 -4.71
C LEU A 497 -0.28 31.17 -5.82
N VAL A 498 -0.29 29.89 -5.45
CA VAL A 498 -0.32 28.80 -6.43
C VAL A 498 -1.63 28.77 -7.21
N LEU A 499 -2.77 29.14 -6.59
CA LEU A 499 -4.03 29.30 -7.30
C LEU A 499 -3.95 30.42 -8.34
N ALA A 500 -3.36 31.56 -7.99
CA ALA A 500 -3.20 32.69 -8.90
C ALA A 500 -2.25 32.36 -10.05
N ILE A 501 -1.13 31.68 -9.78
CA ILE A 501 -0.17 31.22 -10.79
C ILE A 501 -0.84 30.22 -11.73
N SER A 502 -1.49 29.18 -11.19
CA SER A 502 -2.16 28.14 -11.99
C SER A 502 -3.26 28.69 -12.89
N LYS A 503 -4.03 29.69 -12.45
CA LYS A 503 -5.03 30.36 -13.30
C LYS A 503 -4.38 31.05 -14.50
N ARG A 504 -3.24 31.71 -14.31
CA ARG A 504 -2.49 32.36 -15.39
C ARG A 504 -1.89 31.33 -16.33
N VAL A 505 -1.31 30.25 -15.80
CA VAL A 505 -0.79 29.14 -16.61
C VAL A 505 -1.90 28.52 -17.46
N ALA A 506 -3.05 28.20 -16.88
CA ALA A 506 -4.18 27.64 -17.60
C ALA A 506 -4.75 28.60 -18.66
N ALA A 507 -4.81 29.92 -18.38
CA ALA A 507 -5.18 30.92 -19.38
C ALA A 507 -4.20 30.90 -20.56
N LYS A 508 -2.89 30.97 -20.30
CA LYS A 508 -1.86 30.92 -21.36
C LYS A 508 -1.88 29.62 -22.18
N ILE A 509 -2.11 28.47 -21.55
CA ILE A 509 -2.24 27.20 -22.27
C ILE A 509 -3.43 27.26 -23.26
N ARG A 510 -4.55 27.86 -22.85
CA ARG A 510 -5.73 28.01 -23.72
C ARG A 510 -5.50 29.05 -24.82
N ASP A 511 -5.03 30.23 -24.43
CA ASP A 511 -4.99 31.41 -25.29
C ASP A 511 -3.78 31.37 -26.25
N ASP A 512 -2.61 30.98 -25.76
CA ASP A 512 -1.36 31.01 -26.52
C ASP A 512 -1.13 29.70 -27.30
N LEU A 513 -1.56 28.55 -26.75
CA LEU A 513 -1.30 27.23 -27.35
C LEU A 513 -2.53 26.57 -27.97
N GLY A 514 -3.74 27.07 -27.72
CA GLY A 514 -4.99 26.48 -28.23
C GLY A 514 -5.29 25.09 -27.65
N LEU A 515 -4.73 24.75 -26.48
CA LEU A 515 -4.92 23.47 -25.81
C LEU A 515 -5.99 23.56 -24.73
N GLU A 516 -6.58 22.42 -24.35
CA GLU A 516 -7.49 22.37 -23.21
C GLU A 516 -6.69 22.39 -21.90
N ALA A 517 -6.98 23.37 -21.03
CA ALA A 517 -6.42 23.45 -19.69
C ALA A 517 -7.52 23.34 -18.63
N ILE A 518 -7.39 22.36 -17.74
CA ILE A 518 -8.36 22.09 -16.68
C ILE A 518 -7.66 22.26 -15.33
N LEU A 519 -8.23 23.06 -14.43
CA LEU A 519 -7.71 23.15 -13.06
C LEU A 519 -8.38 22.13 -12.15
N THR A 520 -7.62 21.48 -11.27
CA THR A 520 -8.19 20.63 -10.20
C THR A 520 -9.08 21.45 -9.26
N ARG A 521 -8.70 22.70 -8.97
CA ARG A 521 -9.53 23.70 -8.28
C ARG A 521 -9.45 25.08 -8.93
N THR A 522 -10.58 25.78 -8.97
CA THR A 522 -10.71 27.15 -9.50
C THR A 522 -10.93 28.20 -8.40
N GLY A 523 -11.12 27.76 -7.16
CA GLY A 523 -11.30 28.60 -5.96
C GLY A 523 -10.56 28.04 -4.75
N ASP A 524 -10.72 28.69 -3.60
CA ASP A 524 -10.13 28.23 -2.34
C ASP A 524 -10.95 27.06 -1.76
N ARG A 525 -10.61 25.85 -2.19
CA ARG A 525 -11.20 24.60 -1.70
C ARG A 525 -10.12 23.57 -1.47
N TYR A 526 -10.31 22.77 -0.43
CA TYR A 526 -9.45 21.64 -0.13
C TYR A 526 -9.74 20.47 -1.08
N LEU A 527 -8.68 19.85 -1.58
CA LEU A 527 -8.71 18.58 -2.33
C LEU A 527 -7.68 17.65 -1.70
N THR A 528 -8.02 16.38 -1.55
CA THR A 528 -7.05 15.40 -1.05
C THR A 528 -5.98 15.11 -2.11
N LEU A 529 -4.83 14.57 -1.69
CA LEU A 529 -3.73 14.24 -2.61
C LEU A 529 -4.16 13.20 -3.66
N GLU A 530 -4.98 12.23 -3.26
CA GLU A 530 -5.49 11.16 -4.14
C GLU A 530 -6.54 11.68 -5.12
N GLU A 531 -7.35 12.66 -4.70
CA GLU A 531 -8.37 13.27 -5.54
C GLU A 531 -7.75 13.98 -6.75
N ARG A 532 -6.57 14.58 -6.60
CA ARG A 532 -5.88 15.37 -7.64
C ARG A 532 -5.49 14.51 -8.85
N THR A 533 -4.81 13.37 -8.63
CA THR A 533 -4.45 12.46 -9.73
C THR A 533 -5.64 11.69 -10.26
N ALA A 534 -6.61 11.33 -9.41
CA ALA A 534 -7.85 10.70 -9.86
C ALA A 534 -8.66 11.63 -10.78
N PHE A 535 -8.72 12.92 -10.45
CA PHE A 535 -9.31 13.94 -11.31
C PHE A 535 -8.59 14.01 -12.66
N ALA A 536 -7.26 14.00 -12.68
CA ALA A 536 -6.50 14.04 -13.92
C ALA A 536 -6.71 12.79 -14.80
N ASN A 537 -6.74 11.61 -14.18
CA ASN A 537 -6.97 10.34 -14.84
C ASN A 537 -8.37 10.27 -15.47
N THR A 538 -9.42 10.61 -14.71
CA THR A 538 -10.82 10.61 -15.17
C THR A 538 -11.11 11.67 -16.23
N ARG A 539 -10.27 12.71 -16.32
CA ARG A 539 -10.29 13.68 -17.41
C ARG A 539 -9.41 13.27 -18.58
N HIS A 540 -8.78 12.10 -18.58
CA HIS A 540 -7.87 11.66 -19.64
C HIS A 540 -6.84 12.74 -20.01
N ALA A 541 -6.22 13.37 -18.99
CA ALA A 541 -5.22 14.39 -19.24
C ALA A 541 -4.00 13.79 -19.94
N ASP A 542 -3.42 14.51 -20.89
CA ASP A 542 -2.19 14.13 -21.56
C ASP A 542 -0.95 14.52 -20.74
N LEU A 543 -1.05 15.54 -19.88
CA LEU A 543 -0.04 15.97 -18.91
C LEU A 543 -0.69 16.42 -17.60
N PHE A 544 0.01 16.22 -16.48
CA PHE A 544 -0.36 16.74 -15.17
C PHE A 544 0.76 17.62 -14.61
N VAL A 545 0.43 18.85 -14.22
CA VAL A 545 1.39 19.82 -13.67
C VAL A 545 0.88 20.35 -12.35
N SER A 546 1.47 19.91 -11.25
CA SER A 546 1.22 20.51 -9.93
C SER A 546 2.11 21.73 -9.73
N ILE A 547 1.55 22.80 -9.15
CA ILE A 547 2.24 24.06 -8.90
C ILE A 547 2.22 24.32 -7.39
N HIS A 548 3.42 24.49 -6.83
CA HIS A 548 3.73 24.73 -5.43
C HIS A 548 4.71 25.90 -5.27
N THR A 549 4.91 26.31 -4.02
CA THR A 549 6.00 27.19 -3.60
C THR A 549 6.65 26.61 -2.35
N ASN A 550 7.92 26.24 -2.46
CA ASN A 550 8.67 25.58 -1.41
C ASN A 550 8.82 26.50 -0.19
N ALA A 551 9.24 25.93 0.94
CA ALA A 551 9.60 26.66 2.14
C ALA A 551 10.81 26.04 2.83
N SER A 552 11.64 26.90 3.41
CA SER A 552 12.83 26.48 4.14
C SER A 552 12.94 27.20 5.48
N ARG A 553 13.56 26.53 6.45
CA ARG A 553 13.99 27.18 7.70
C ARG A 553 15.23 28.05 7.50
N ASP A 554 16.00 27.80 6.44
CA ASP A 554 17.11 28.67 6.06
C ASP A 554 16.57 29.82 5.20
N PRO A 555 16.56 31.07 5.69
CA PRO A 555 16.04 32.22 4.94
C PRO A 555 16.88 32.58 3.71
N ARG A 556 18.02 31.91 3.52
CA ARG A 556 18.87 32.05 2.32
C ARG A 556 18.51 31.05 1.23
N ALA A 557 17.54 30.16 1.46
CA ALA A 557 17.06 29.25 0.44
C ALA A 557 16.16 30.00 -0.54
N TYR A 558 16.53 29.99 -1.81
CA TYR A 558 15.74 30.55 -2.90
C TYR A 558 16.07 29.79 -4.19
N GLY A 559 15.22 29.92 -5.19
CA GLY A 559 15.38 29.29 -6.49
C GLY A 559 14.13 28.55 -6.95
N ILE A 560 14.25 27.89 -8.10
CA ILE A 560 13.18 27.12 -8.74
C ILE A 560 13.66 25.68 -8.87
N GLU A 561 12.78 24.73 -8.59
CA GLU A 561 13.02 23.31 -8.82
C GLU A 561 11.77 22.60 -9.33
N THR A 562 11.99 21.54 -10.11
CA THR A 562 10.91 20.75 -10.68
C THR A 562 11.12 19.28 -10.34
N TYR A 563 10.08 18.64 -9.82
CA TYR A 563 10.10 17.26 -9.36
C TYR A 563 9.30 16.34 -10.29
N PHE A 564 9.73 15.09 -10.37
CA PHE A 564 8.93 13.97 -10.89
C PHE A 564 8.91 12.82 -9.88
N LEU A 565 7.96 11.91 -10.03
CA LEU A 565 7.79 10.78 -9.12
C LEU A 565 8.95 9.77 -9.25
N ASN A 566 9.72 9.60 -8.19
CA ASN A 566 10.67 8.48 -8.01
C ASN A 566 11.08 8.35 -6.53
N LEU A 567 11.94 7.39 -6.23
CA LEU A 567 12.67 7.36 -4.96
C LEU A 567 13.60 8.58 -4.86
N ALA A 568 13.58 9.26 -3.72
CA ALA A 568 14.45 10.40 -3.49
C ALA A 568 15.91 9.96 -3.34
N THR A 569 16.83 10.76 -3.85
CA THR A 569 18.29 10.51 -3.78
C THR A 569 19.03 11.43 -2.81
N ASP A 570 18.34 12.39 -2.20
CA ASP A 570 18.91 13.38 -1.29
C ASP A 570 17.92 13.76 -0.18
N ASP A 571 18.47 14.19 0.96
CA ASP A 571 17.69 14.51 2.16
C ASP A 571 16.78 15.74 1.98
N GLU A 572 17.14 16.69 1.10
CA GLU A 572 16.31 17.87 0.83
C GLU A 572 15.02 17.43 0.13
N SER A 573 15.13 16.61 -0.91
CA SER A 573 13.98 16.01 -1.62
C SER A 573 13.10 15.15 -0.71
N ILE A 574 13.68 14.41 0.25
CA ILE A 574 12.91 13.66 1.26
C ILE A 574 12.12 14.62 2.16
N ARG A 575 12.74 15.73 2.62
CA ARG A 575 12.07 16.71 3.49
C ARG A 575 10.94 17.43 2.78
N VAL A 576 11.14 17.84 1.53
CA VAL A 576 10.08 18.48 0.72
C VAL A 576 8.94 17.50 0.50
N ALA A 577 9.22 16.27 0.07
CA ALA A 577 8.18 15.25 -0.07
C ALA A 577 7.45 14.95 1.24
N ALA A 578 8.13 14.95 2.39
CA ALA A 578 7.51 14.79 3.71
C ALA A 578 6.52 15.91 4.01
N MET A 579 6.91 17.15 3.75
CA MET A 579 6.08 18.33 3.97
C MET A 579 4.83 18.30 3.09
N GLU A 580 5.01 18.10 1.78
CA GLU A 580 3.91 18.07 0.81
C GLU A 580 2.95 16.89 1.01
N ASN A 581 3.48 15.75 1.43
CA ASN A 581 2.67 14.58 1.74
C ASN A 581 2.01 14.66 3.13
N ALA A 582 2.25 15.73 3.89
CA ALA A 582 1.87 15.86 5.30
C ALA A 582 2.29 14.65 6.16
N THR A 583 3.48 14.09 5.92
CA THR A 583 3.98 12.88 6.61
C THR A 583 5.37 13.08 7.21
N SER A 584 5.80 12.15 8.07
CA SER A 584 7.15 12.18 8.64
C SER A 584 8.20 11.61 7.68
N THR A 585 9.44 12.07 7.79
CA THR A 585 10.57 11.54 6.99
C THR A 585 10.83 10.04 7.23
N LYS A 586 10.49 9.51 8.41
CA LYS A 586 10.59 8.08 8.75
C LYS A 586 9.56 7.21 8.01
N ASN A 587 8.40 7.77 7.65
CA ASN A 587 7.35 7.06 6.92
C ASN A 587 7.63 6.97 5.41
N ILE A 588 8.50 7.83 4.89
CA ILE A 588 8.87 7.85 3.47
C ILE A 588 9.80 6.69 3.11
N SER A 589 10.58 6.15 4.05
CA SER A 589 11.37 4.94 3.81
C SER A 589 10.51 3.68 3.67
N ASP A 590 9.36 3.59 4.36
CA ASP A 590 8.40 2.49 4.19
C ASP A 590 7.72 2.55 2.82
N LEU A 591 7.48 3.77 2.32
CA LEU A 591 6.96 4.04 0.99
C LEU A 591 7.90 3.53 -0.12
N HIS A 592 9.22 3.47 0.12
CA HIS A 592 10.18 2.88 -0.83
C HIS A 592 9.88 1.40 -1.13
N SER A 593 9.29 0.65 -0.19
CA SER A 593 8.88 -0.76 -0.40
C SER A 593 7.63 -0.87 -1.28
N ILE A 594 6.70 0.11 -1.17
CA ILE A 594 5.44 0.18 -1.90
C ILE A 594 5.65 0.69 -3.34
N LEU A 595 6.65 1.54 -3.55
CA LEU A 595 6.84 2.26 -4.82
C LEU A 595 7.23 1.37 -6.00
N ASN A 596 7.85 0.21 -5.79
CA ASN A 596 8.33 -0.61 -6.92
C ASN A 596 7.19 -1.08 -7.85
N ASP A 597 6.01 -1.35 -7.32
CA ASP A 597 4.84 -1.72 -8.13
C ASP A 597 4.08 -0.50 -8.66
N LEU A 598 4.05 0.60 -7.90
CA LEU A 598 3.41 1.86 -8.32
C LEU A 598 4.18 2.57 -9.45
N LEU A 599 5.51 2.49 -9.43
CA LEU A 599 6.39 3.16 -10.39
C LEU A 599 6.40 2.50 -11.77
N LYS A 600 5.99 1.23 -11.90
CA LYS A 600 5.94 0.51 -13.19
C LYS A 600 5.10 1.24 -14.25
N ASN A 601 4.06 1.95 -13.83
CA ASN A 601 3.12 2.63 -14.72
C ASN A 601 3.26 4.16 -14.72
N ALA A 602 4.18 4.74 -13.94
CA ALA A 602 4.23 6.18 -13.63
C ALA A 602 4.85 7.08 -14.72
N LYS A 603 5.03 6.60 -15.96
CA LYS A 603 5.60 7.37 -17.10
C LYS A 603 6.85 8.18 -16.70
N ILE A 604 7.76 7.55 -15.96
CA ILE A 604 8.86 8.24 -15.24
C ILE A 604 9.80 8.95 -16.22
N ASN A 605 10.13 8.31 -17.34
CA ASN A 605 11.04 8.88 -18.33
C ASN A 605 10.43 10.11 -19.01
N GLU A 606 9.15 10.03 -19.37
CA GLU A 606 8.41 11.14 -19.97
C GLU A 606 8.22 12.28 -18.96
N SER A 607 7.94 11.96 -17.69
CA SER A 607 7.83 12.92 -16.59
C SER A 607 9.16 13.64 -16.32
N ARG A 608 10.28 12.90 -16.31
CA ARG A 608 11.62 13.47 -16.22
C ARG A 608 11.91 14.41 -17.38
N HIS A 609 11.55 14.01 -18.61
CA HIS A 609 11.76 14.85 -19.78
C HIS A 609 10.92 16.13 -19.72
N LEU A 610 9.64 16.01 -19.34
CA LEU A 610 8.76 17.16 -19.10
C LEU A 610 9.34 18.10 -18.04
N ALA A 611 9.82 17.54 -16.91
CA ALA A 611 10.42 18.32 -15.83
C ALA A 611 11.63 19.13 -16.32
N SER A 612 12.53 18.52 -17.11
CA SER A 612 13.68 19.22 -17.68
C SER A 612 13.25 20.36 -18.61
N LEU A 613 12.31 20.11 -19.52
CA LEU A 613 11.83 21.15 -20.43
C LEU A 613 11.20 22.33 -19.68
N VAL A 614 10.41 22.05 -18.64
CA VAL A 614 9.76 23.08 -17.82
C VAL A 614 10.81 23.85 -17.00
N GLN A 615 11.73 23.17 -16.33
CA GLN A 615 12.80 23.77 -15.55
C GLN A 615 13.67 24.70 -16.40
N ASP A 616 14.20 24.20 -17.51
CA ASP A 616 15.08 24.96 -18.41
C ASP A 616 14.36 26.19 -18.98
N SER A 617 13.09 26.03 -19.36
CA SER A 617 12.28 27.13 -19.89
C SER A 617 11.98 28.18 -18.83
N LEU A 618 11.67 27.78 -17.59
CA LEU A 618 11.43 28.71 -16.49
C LEU A 618 12.68 29.55 -16.22
N ILE A 619 13.84 28.92 -16.04
CA ILE A 619 15.10 29.61 -15.76
C ILE A 619 15.49 30.55 -16.91
N ALA A 620 15.41 30.09 -18.15
CA ALA A 620 15.72 30.92 -19.32
C ALA A 620 14.82 32.16 -19.40
N ASN A 621 13.51 32.00 -19.17
CA ASN A 621 12.56 33.13 -19.21
C ASN A 621 12.76 34.10 -18.04
N MET A 622 13.09 33.61 -16.85
CA MET A 622 13.40 34.46 -15.69
C MET A 622 14.65 35.30 -15.95
N ASN A 623 15.72 34.69 -16.46
CA ASN A 623 16.95 35.39 -16.83
C ASN A 623 16.71 36.45 -17.91
N GLN A 624 15.95 36.12 -18.96
CA GLN A 624 15.59 37.07 -20.02
C GLN A 624 14.78 38.27 -19.52
N ARG A 625 14.01 38.10 -18.45
CA ARG A 625 13.22 39.16 -17.81
C ARG A 625 14.00 39.96 -16.76
N GLY A 626 15.30 39.72 -16.62
CA GLY A 626 16.17 40.44 -15.68
C GLY A 626 16.19 39.86 -14.26
N TYR A 627 15.68 38.64 -14.05
CA TYR A 627 15.80 37.91 -12.79
C TYR A 627 17.00 36.95 -12.80
N ASP A 628 18.16 37.44 -13.24
CA ASP A 628 19.42 36.69 -13.39
C ASP A 628 19.98 36.11 -12.08
N ARG A 629 19.51 36.64 -10.94
CA ARG A 629 19.86 36.14 -9.60
C ARG A 629 19.08 34.90 -9.19
N ILE A 630 18.05 34.46 -9.93
CA ILE A 630 17.29 33.27 -9.56
C ILE A 630 18.19 32.03 -9.60
N LYS A 631 18.13 31.20 -8.57
CA LYS A 631 18.92 29.97 -8.52
C LYS A 631 18.19 28.85 -9.22
N ASP A 632 18.85 28.24 -10.21
CA ASP A 632 18.42 26.97 -10.77
C ASP A 632 18.78 25.84 -9.79
N LYS A 633 17.77 25.24 -9.16
CA LYS A 633 17.93 24.07 -8.28
C LYS A 633 17.70 22.76 -9.03
N GLY A 634 17.44 22.84 -10.34
CA GLY A 634 17.39 21.72 -11.26
C GLY A 634 16.15 20.84 -11.15
N VAL A 635 16.22 19.72 -11.88
CA VAL A 635 15.22 18.67 -11.84
C VAL A 635 15.57 17.66 -10.74
N LYS A 636 14.59 17.35 -9.91
CA LYS A 636 14.72 16.45 -8.76
C LYS A 636 13.69 15.32 -8.82
N GLN A 637 13.88 14.34 -7.94
CA GLN A 637 13.01 13.17 -7.86
C GLN A 637 12.66 12.89 -6.40
N ALA A 638 11.37 12.66 -6.12
CA ALA A 638 10.92 12.34 -4.77
C ALA A 638 9.55 11.67 -4.79
N PRO A 639 9.16 10.98 -3.70
CA PRO A 639 7.96 10.17 -3.68
C PRO A 639 6.72 11.00 -3.27
N PHE A 640 6.33 11.97 -4.10
CA PHE A 640 5.17 12.82 -3.87
C PHE A 640 3.85 12.06 -4.09
N TYR A 641 2.97 12.07 -3.08
CA TYR A 641 1.64 11.47 -3.14
C TYR A 641 0.75 12.11 -4.21
N VAL A 642 0.90 13.42 -4.45
CA VAL A 642 0.17 14.14 -5.51
C VAL A 642 0.57 13.72 -6.93
N LEU A 643 1.66 12.96 -7.10
CA LEU A 643 2.04 12.37 -8.39
C LEU A 643 1.68 10.88 -8.45
N LEU A 644 1.22 10.29 -7.34
CA LEU A 644 1.00 8.85 -7.23
C LEU A 644 -0.28 8.41 -7.96
N GLY A 645 -0.12 7.39 -8.81
CA GLY A 645 -1.21 6.83 -9.61
C GLY A 645 -1.59 7.68 -10.84
N ALA A 646 -0.85 8.74 -11.18
CA ALA A 646 -1.02 9.45 -12.43
C ALA A 646 -0.65 8.56 -13.64
N ARG A 647 -1.51 8.52 -14.67
CA ARG A 647 -1.29 7.71 -15.89
C ARG A 647 -0.63 8.46 -17.04
N MET A 648 -0.47 9.75 -16.87
CA MET A 648 0.18 10.67 -17.80
C MET A 648 1.50 11.17 -17.21
N PRO A 649 2.41 11.70 -18.04
CA PRO A 649 3.58 12.40 -17.53
C PRO A 649 3.17 13.48 -16.53
N SER A 650 3.77 13.44 -15.34
CA SER A 650 3.35 14.24 -14.20
C SER A 650 4.54 14.86 -13.49
N ILE A 651 4.43 16.15 -13.16
CA ILE A 651 5.48 16.91 -12.47
C ILE A 651 4.90 17.77 -11.36
N LEU A 652 5.75 18.13 -10.40
CA LEU A 652 5.48 19.15 -9.39
C LEU A 652 6.51 20.26 -9.55
N VAL A 653 6.05 21.50 -9.71
CA VAL A 653 6.90 22.68 -9.90
C VAL A 653 6.91 23.49 -8.61
N GLU A 654 8.07 23.59 -7.97
CA GLU A 654 8.32 24.55 -6.91
C GLU A 654 8.75 25.88 -7.53
N SER A 655 7.78 26.77 -7.69
CA SER A 655 7.94 28.00 -8.46
C SER A 655 8.83 29.04 -7.77
N SER A 656 9.00 28.96 -6.46
CA SER A 656 9.98 29.70 -5.66
C SER A 656 10.01 29.17 -4.22
N PHE A 657 10.72 29.86 -3.32
CA PHE A 657 10.59 29.69 -1.87
C PHE A 657 9.72 30.82 -1.32
N ILE A 658 8.63 30.49 -0.63
CA ILE A 658 7.70 31.48 -0.06
C ILE A 658 8.16 32.01 1.32
N SER A 659 9.01 31.24 2.01
CA SER A 659 9.54 31.47 3.37
C SER A 659 10.52 32.64 3.48
#